data_AF-A0A812LGW8-F1
#
_entry.id   AF-A0A812LGW8-F1
#
_cell.length_a   1.000
_cell.length_b   1.000
_cell.length_c   1.000
_cell.angle_alpha   90.00
_cell.angle_beta   90.00
_cell.angle_gamma   90.00
#
_symmetry.space_group_name_H-M   'P 1'
#
loop_
_entity.id
_entity.type
_entity.pdbx_description
1 polymer ?
#
loop_
_entity_poly.entity_id
_entity_poly.type
_entity_poly.pdbx_seq_one_letter_code
_entity_poly.pdbx_strand_id
1 'polypeptide(L)'
;MLANQKMIVETMQACHKQTHSVLTLLTKTCARLGLDDVSTECQQMGDTFKDTNSMFATLNEASSSDLSQVLKDLKSFASDAASAEAQSQEERLKAASAKAEADLRDQFKKLETRVLSDLTDGSSADASGGRLGSAKASDSQLLKKLTNRISDFESQVASQIQTLTQDVDKKVSFLGSRRPEGEELPGVESIARDIDAVKYDVGELKDLLAGAKRDTDHVKRIVLACERDMEDFTAAMDAVNVDLDEMRARVDSTHSIITSRQRVEATVTAEISTMRLDMGDMQEALKAHDAWMEDVSQSLQEAHERCQQIGVDINEVSQQMQVKLDAKTDIVSWNDMNDDIDASIRTVRDMASSLRFEVDSRRRRVDEDLSRLRSEIMSMDERVVAKTSDIQRQADEKHAAMSGRLEEGVQHRRELEATLGRHAEAHKLIQGQINGQRDELETRMSSLESSMKKQGEDLQKSAHDRMDGMERHQSTMTKESGKQLNALDLRMAALQGASGESKRDINKIRDEVNSLTVKSAAHDVDIAKNSDDLRKIERQRADEGQRQKQEFDAIYEELDQKVAEKSFQRLEDDASKLTRGVVKLCQVVGVFPGARMNDGTEEELDVDVEMLNWEDCAQNLTVRVEKTWRQLYSQKYRSVLDLVGKKADHSVLRLLQISQQHIESQLDRVRHERELLKEVVERRAQQPLPFPMPMKDPNTGMPMSQGLPGLPFNPAGGFAHPMAFPGMVPDASAAADAEAPKPPAKRMARPPAAQGQVPSVKAAPTPRE
;
A
#
# COMPACT_ATOMS: atom_id res chain seq x y z
N MET A 1 -24.55 9.81 -34.67
CA MET A 1 -24.74 9.80 -33.20
C MET A 1 -25.45 8.52 -32.76
N LEU A 2 -26.76 8.34 -33.05
CA LEU A 2 -27.54 7.14 -32.69
C LEU A 2 -26.85 5.79 -33.01
N ALA A 3 -26.23 5.63 -34.18
CA ALA A 3 -25.51 4.39 -34.53
C ALA A 3 -24.36 4.07 -33.57
N ASN A 4 -23.55 5.07 -33.20
CA ASN A 4 -22.48 4.91 -32.19
C ASN A 4 -23.06 4.61 -30.81
N GLN A 5 -24.22 5.19 -30.47
CA GLN A 5 -24.88 4.99 -29.19
C GLN A 5 -25.40 3.55 -29.04
N LYS A 6 -26.03 3.00 -30.10
CA LYS A 6 -26.42 1.59 -30.14
C LYS A 6 -25.20 0.67 -30.02
N MET A 7 -24.14 0.93 -30.79
CA MET A 7 -22.88 0.19 -30.70
C MET A 7 -22.28 0.21 -29.28
N ILE A 8 -22.35 1.34 -28.56
CA ILE A 8 -21.91 1.46 -27.16
C ILE A 8 -22.79 0.61 -26.24
N VAL A 9 -24.13 0.68 -26.36
CA VAL A 9 -25.06 -0.15 -25.57
C VAL A 9 -24.82 -1.64 -25.81
N GLU A 10 -24.65 -2.06 -27.07
CA GLU A 10 -24.32 -3.44 -27.46
C GLU A 10 -22.97 -3.90 -26.88
N THR A 11 -21.96 -3.03 -26.91
CA THR A 11 -20.62 -3.31 -26.33
C THR A 11 -20.69 -3.44 -24.81
N MET A 12 -21.39 -2.52 -24.13
CA MET A 12 -21.58 -2.56 -22.68
C MET A 12 -22.35 -3.80 -22.27
N GLN A 13 -23.43 -4.17 -22.98
CA GLN A 13 -24.19 -5.39 -22.71
C GLN A 13 -23.35 -6.66 -22.97
N ALA A 14 -22.47 -6.66 -23.97
CA ALA A 14 -21.56 -7.77 -24.25
C ALA A 14 -20.54 -7.99 -23.11
N CYS A 15 -19.82 -6.93 -22.71
CA CYS A 15 -18.90 -6.98 -21.56
C CYS A 15 -19.63 -7.39 -20.27
N HIS A 16 -20.82 -6.83 -20.04
CA HIS A 16 -21.65 -7.14 -18.88
C HIS A 16 -22.07 -8.63 -18.84
N LYS A 17 -22.48 -9.21 -19.98
CA LYS A 17 -22.79 -10.65 -20.12
C LYS A 17 -21.57 -11.54 -19.86
N GLN A 18 -20.37 -11.11 -20.25
CA GLN A 18 -19.12 -11.80 -19.93
C GLN A 18 -18.85 -11.77 -18.41
N THR A 19 -18.94 -10.62 -17.75
CA THR A 19 -18.72 -10.51 -16.29
C THR A 19 -19.70 -11.37 -15.48
N HIS A 20 -21.00 -11.36 -15.82
CA HIS A 20 -21.98 -12.26 -15.19
C HIS A 20 -21.62 -13.75 -15.37
N SER A 21 -21.11 -14.12 -16.55
CA SER A 21 -20.68 -15.50 -16.84
C SER A 21 -19.45 -15.91 -16.00
N VAL A 22 -18.50 -14.98 -15.81
CA VAL A 22 -17.33 -15.18 -14.93
C VAL A 22 -17.75 -15.31 -13.47
N LEU A 23 -18.69 -14.49 -12.99
CA LEU A 23 -19.23 -14.59 -11.63
C LEU A 23 -19.97 -15.93 -11.41
N THR A 24 -20.76 -16.37 -12.40
CA THR A 24 -21.41 -17.69 -12.37
C THR A 24 -20.40 -18.84 -12.27
N LEU A 25 -19.21 -18.69 -12.87
CA LEU A 25 -18.12 -19.66 -12.78
C LEU A 25 -17.40 -19.59 -11.42
N LEU A 26 -17.20 -18.39 -10.89
CA LEU A 26 -16.63 -18.14 -9.56
C LEU A 26 -17.48 -18.74 -8.44
N THR A 27 -18.79 -18.45 -8.38
CA THR A 27 -19.73 -19.06 -7.42
C THR A 27 -19.63 -20.59 -7.43
N LYS A 28 -19.68 -21.21 -8.63
CA LYS A 28 -19.55 -22.67 -8.78
C LYS A 28 -18.18 -23.22 -8.36
N THR A 29 -17.13 -22.39 -8.39
CA THR A 29 -15.77 -22.76 -7.98
C THR A 29 -15.59 -22.60 -6.47
N CYS A 30 -16.05 -21.49 -5.89
CA CYS A 30 -16.04 -21.23 -4.45
C CYS A 30 -16.86 -22.28 -3.68
N ALA A 31 -18.08 -22.62 -4.15
CA ALA A 31 -18.88 -23.70 -3.58
C ALA A 31 -18.17 -25.08 -3.63
N ARG A 32 -17.41 -25.36 -4.70
CA ARG A 32 -16.61 -26.60 -4.81
C ARG A 32 -15.36 -26.61 -3.92
N LEU A 33 -14.97 -25.47 -3.38
CA LEU A 33 -13.82 -25.29 -2.48
C LEU A 33 -14.25 -25.10 -1.00
N GLY A 34 -15.55 -25.11 -0.69
CA GLY A 34 -16.06 -24.85 0.66
C GLY A 34 -15.91 -23.39 1.09
N LEU A 35 -15.90 -22.44 0.14
CA LEU A 35 -15.80 -21.00 0.38
C LEU A 35 -17.19 -20.37 0.25
N ASP A 36 -18.10 -20.76 1.14
CA ASP A 36 -19.53 -20.48 1.02
C ASP A 36 -19.87 -18.98 1.13
N ASP A 37 -19.16 -18.22 1.96
CA ASP A 37 -19.30 -16.76 2.05
C ASP A 37 -18.99 -16.09 0.69
N VAL A 38 -17.83 -16.40 0.11
CA VAL A 38 -17.37 -15.87 -1.18
C VAL A 38 -18.27 -16.33 -2.33
N SER A 39 -18.78 -17.57 -2.26
CA SER A 39 -19.79 -18.10 -3.18
C SER A 39 -21.07 -17.26 -3.14
N THR A 40 -21.51 -16.89 -1.93
CA THR A 40 -22.71 -16.09 -1.67
C THR A 40 -22.53 -14.64 -2.14
N GLU A 41 -21.37 -14.01 -1.91
CA GLU A 41 -21.05 -12.69 -2.46
C GLU A 41 -21.04 -12.70 -4.00
N CYS A 42 -20.41 -13.71 -4.63
CA CYS A 42 -20.39 -13.86 -6.08
C CYS A 42 -21.80 -14.11 -6.66
N GLN A 43 -22.67 -14.82 -5.93
CA GLN A 43 -24.07 -15.04 -6.28
C GLN A 43 -24.86 -13.71 -6.25
N GLN A 44 -24.77 -12.93 -5.16
CA GLN A 44 -25.43 -11.62 -5.03
C GLN A 44 -24.95 -10.61 -6.08
N MET A 45 -23.66 -10.61 -6.41
CA MET A 45 -23.12 -9.79 -7.48
C MET A 45 -23.57 -10.30 -8.88
N GLY A 46 -23.79 -11.59 -9.05
CA GLY A 46 -24.42 -12.15 -10.25
C GLY A 46 -25.85 -11.65 -10.46
N ASP A 47 -26.69 -11.67 -9.42
CA ASP A 47 -28.09 -11.25 -9.52
C ASP A 47 -28.24 -9.71 -9.72
N THR A 48 -27.39 -8.87 -9.11
CA THR A 48 -27.39 -7.41 -9.40
C THR A 48 -26.95 -7.08 -10.85
N PHE A 49 -26.04 -7.87 -11.42
CA PHE A 49 -25.74 -7.80 -12.85
C PHE A 49 -26.97 -8.22 -13.68
N LYS A 50 -27.65 -9.32 -13.33
CA LYS A 50 -28.84 -9.80 -14.05
C LYS A 50 -29.95 -8.75 -14.16
N ASP A 51 -30.19 -7.96 -13.12
CA ASP A 51 -31.10 -6.81 -13.15
C ASP A 51 -30.59 -5.67 -14.04
N THR A 52 -29.29 -5.38 -14.00
CA THR A 52 -28.64 -4.40 -14.89
C THR A 52 -28.74 -4.81 -16.37
N ASN A 53 -28.73 -6.12 -16.68
CA ASN A 53 -28.97 -6.63 -18.02
C ASN A 53 -30.43 -6.42 -18.50
N SER A 54 -31.39 -6.33 -17.58
CA SER A 54 -32.76 -5.89 -17.88
C SER A 54 -32.79 -4.42 -18.28
N MET A 55 -32.06 -3.55 -17.58
CA MET A 55 -31.94 -2.13 -17.95
C MET A 55 -31.35 -1.93 -19.36
N PHE A 56 -30.42 -2.78 -19.80
CA PHE A 56 -29.91 -2.76 -21.18
C PHE A 56 -30.94 -3.17 -22.25
N ALA A 57 -31.99 -3.93 -21.88
CA ALA A 57 -33.12 -4.18 -22.77
C ALA A 57 -34.00 -2.92 -22.88
N THR A 58 -34.39 -2.33 -21.75
CA THR A 58 -35.16 -1.07 -21.70
C THR A 58 -34.44 0.07 -22.44
N LEU A 59 -33.12 0.17 -22.34
CA LEU A 59 -32.28 1.15 -23.06
C LEU A 59 -32.25 0.95 -24.59
N ASN A 60 -32.51 -0.27 -25.08
CA ASN A 60 -32.62 -0.56 -26.52
C ASN A 60 -34.03 -0.28 -27.07
N GLU A 61 -35.05 -0.30 -26.21
CA GLU A 61 -36.46 -0.05 -26.57
C GLU A 61 -36.89 1.41 -26.36
N ALA A 62 -36.20 2.16 -25.49
CA ALA A 62 -36.45 3.57 -25.20
C ALA A 62 -36.27 4.49 -26.42
N SER A 63 -37.17 5.46 -26.60
CA SER A 63 -37.07 6.42 -27.71
C SER A 63 -36.02 7.51 -27.44
N SER A 64 -35.68 8.31 -28.47
CA SER A 64 -34.60 9.32 -28.35
C SER A 64 -34.87 10.44 -27.33
N SER A 65 -36.13 10.72 -26.98
CA SER A 65 -36.47 11.63 -25.87
C SER A 65 -36.21 10.96 -24.52
N ASP A 66 -36.69 9.74 -24.39
CA ASP A 66 -36.70 8.98 -23.14
C ASP A 66 -35.27 8.62 -22.76
N LEU A 67 -34.45 8.23 -23.75
CA LEU A 67 -33.02 7.97 -23.60
C LEU A 67 -32.23 9.21 -23.15
N SER A 68 -32.69 10.42 -23.47
CA SER A 68 -32.09 11.67 -22.97
C SER A 68 -32.44 11.93 -21.51
N GLN A 69 -33.65 11.57 -21.09
CA GLN A 69 -34.09 11.63 -19.70
C GLN A 69 -33.43 10.52 -18.87
N VAL A 70 -33.35 9.28 -19.36
CA VAL A 70 -32.63 8.17 -18.72
C VAL A 70 -31.14 8.47 -18.57
N LEU A 71 -30.48 9.14 -19.53
CA LEU A 71 -29.09 9.60 -19.36
C LEU A 71 -28.94 10.67 -18.27
N LYS A 72 -29.96 11.52 -18.07
CA LYS A 72 -29.99 12.53 -17.00
C LYS A 72 -30.24 11.89 -15.64
N ASP A 73 -31.14 10.91 -15.58
CA ASP A 73 -31.50 10.19 -14.35
C ASP A 73 -30.40 9.22 -13.93
N LEU A 74 -29.75 8.54 -14.88
CA LEU A 74 -28.52 7.76 -14.66
C LEU A 74 -27.37 8.65 -14.16
N LYS A 75 -27.27 9.89 -14.65
CA LYS A 75 -26.30 10.87 -14.15
C LYS A 75 -26.63 11.36 -12.74
N SER A 76 -27.91 11.53 -12.39
CA SER A 76 -28.32 11.77 -11.00
C SER A 76 -27.93 10.57 -10.16
N PHE A 77 -28.45 9.39 -10.47
CA PHE A 77 -28.19 8.15 -9.75
C PHE A 77 -26.70 7.86 -9.53
N ALA A 78 -25.84 8.07 -10.53
CA ALA A 78 -24.40 7.92 -10.38
C ALA A 78 -23.77 8.99 -9.45
N SER A 79 -24.27 10.23 -9.47
CA SER A 79 -23.87 11.30 -8.56
C SER A 79 -24.37 11.06 -7.13
N ASP A 80 -25.59 10.56 -6.99
CA ASP A 80 -26.26 10.28 -5.72
C ASP A 80 -25.64 9.05 -5.06
N ALA A 81 -25.36 7.98 -5.82
CA ALA A 81 -24.62 6.80 -5.37
C ALA A 81 -23.18 7.14 -4.98
N ALA A 82 -22.45 7.94 -5.78
CA ALA A 82 -21.10 8.39 -5.41
C ALA A 82 -21.10 9.27 -4.15
N SER A 83 -22.16 10.07 -3.92
CA SER A 83 -22.32 10.87 -2.71
C SER A 83 -22.64 9.99 -1.49
N ALA A 84 -23.48 8.97 -1.63
CA ALA A 84 -23.81 8.01 -0.58
C ALA A 84 -22.62 7.11 -0.21
N GLU A 85 -21.84 6.66 -1.21
CA GLU A 85 -20.58 5.94 -1.01
C GLU A 85 -19.57 6.80 -0.23
N ALA A 86 -19.40 8.07 -0.63
CA ALA A 86 -18.52 9.01 0.07
C ALA A 86 -18.97 9.27 1.53
N GLN A 87 -20.26 9.45 1.77
CA GLN A 87 -20.82 9.60 3.12
C GLN A 87 -20.62 8.33 3.96
N SER A 88 -20.86 7.14 3.39
CA SER A 88 -20.65 5.87 4.09
C SER A 88 -19.15 5.63 4.41
N GLN A 89 -18.25 6.05 3.55
CA GLN A 89 -16.81 6.02 3.82
C GLN A 89 -16.42 7.02 4.92
N GLU A 90 -16.99 8.23 4.94
CA GLU A 90 -16.77 9.21 6.01
C GLU A 90 -17.30 8.69 7.37
N GLU A 91 -18.47 8.05 7.39
CA GLU A 91 -19.04 7.41 8.59
C GLU A 91 -18.18 6.22 9.07
N ARG A 92 -17.72 5.35 8.15
CA ARG A 92 -16.80 4.25 8.47
C ARG A 92 -15.49 4.76 9.06
N LEU A 93 -14.93 5.85 8.53
CA LEU A 93 -13.72 6.49 9.07
C LEU A 93 -13.96 7.12 10.45
N LYS A 94 -15.10 7.79 10.67
CA LYS A 94 -15.50 8.31 11.99
C LYS A 94 -15.68 7.19 13.01
N ALA A 95 -16.33 6.08 12.63
CA ALA A 95 -16.51 4.91 13.50
C ALA A 95 -15.17 4.24 13.84
N ALA A 96 -14.26 4.10 12.87
CA ALA A 96 -12.91 3.59 13.10
C ALA A 96 -12.09 4.50 14.02
N SER A 97 -12.17 5.83 13.84
CA SER A 97 -11.51 6.81 14.71
C SER A 97 -12.06 6.78 16.14
N ALA A 98 -13.39 6.73 16.30
CA ALA A 98 -14.02 6.64 17.62
C ALA A 98 -13.67 5.33 18.34
N LYS A 99 -13.54 4.22 17.61
CA LYS A 99 -13.05 2.95 18.17
C LYS A 99 -11.59 3.05 18.61
N ALA A 100 -10.72 3.64 17.77
CA ALA A 100 -9.31 3.84 18.12
C ALA A 100 -9.14 4.74 19.36
N GLU A 101 -9.95 5.80 19.50
CA GLU A 101 -10.01 6.60 20.72
C GLU A 101 -10.47 5.80 21.94
N ALA A 102 -11.47 4.93 21.80
CA ALA A 102 -11.95 4.08 22.90
C ALA A 102 -10.86 3.08 23.34
N ASP A 103 -10.22 2.40 22.38
CA ASP A 103 -9.12 1.46 22.64
C ASP A 103 -7.92 2.17 23.32
N LEU A 104 -7.59 3.40 22.91
CA LEU A 104 -6.56 4.22 23.57
C LEU A 104 -6.95 4.66 24.99
N ARG A 105 -8.21 5.07 25.23
CA ARG A 105 -8.70 5.43 26.58
C ARG A 105 -8.66 4.24 27.52
N ASP A 106 -9.01 3.04 27.05
CA ASP A 106 -8.97 1.82 27.87
C ASP A 106 -7.54 1.30 28.07
N GLN A 107 -6.61 1.51 27.12
CA GLN A 107 -5.17 1.33 27.38
C GLN A 107 -4.67 2.31 28.44
N PHE A 108 -5.07 3.57 28.38
CA PHE A 108 -4.69 4.59 29.37
C PHE A 108 -5.20 4.24 30.78
N LYS A 109 -6.47 3.84 30.92
CA LYS A 109 -7.02 3.34 32.19
C LYS A 109 -6.28 2.10 32.72
N LYS A 110 -5.90 1.16 31.84
CA LYS A 110 -5.14 -0.04 32.25
C LYS A 110 -3.74 0.34 32.75
N LEU A 111 -3.13 1.36 32.15
CA LEU A 111 -1.85 1.92 32.60
C LEU A 111 -2.01 2.66 33.95
N GLU A 112 -3.03 3.50 34.07
CA GLU A 112 -3.38 4.24 35.30
C GLU A 112 -3.69 3.28 36.46
N THR A 113 -4.50 2.25 36.25
CA THR A 113 -4.82 1.22 37.24
C THR A 113 -3.56 0.50 37.72
N ARG A 114 -2.62 0.22 36.81
CA ARG A 114 -1.34 -0.43 37.12
C ARG A 114 -0.39 0.49 37.89
N VAL A 115 -0.30 1.77 37.51
CA VAL A 115 0.48 2.76 38.25
C VAL A 115 -0.10 2.97 39.65
N LEU A 116 -1.43 2.92 39.81
CA LEU A 116 -2.08 2.99 41.11
C LEU A 116 -1.85 1.73 41.96
N SER A 117 -1.89 0.51 41.39
CA SER A 117 -1.56 -0.72 42.14
C SER A 117 -0.10 -0.73 42.61
N ASP A 118 0.83 -0.33 41.73
CA ASP A 118 2.26 -0.24 42.03
C ASP A 118 2.56 0.84 43.11
N LEU A 119 1.62 1.77 43.36
CA LEU A 119 1.67 2.76 44.44
C LEU A 119 0.99 2.29 45.74
N THR A 120 -0.07 1.46 45.68
CA THR A 120 -0.76 0.97 46.88
C THR A 120 -0.04 -0.18 47.59
N ASP A 121 0.60 -1.08 46.84
CA ASP A 121 1.33 -2.22 47.42
C ASP A 121 2.64 -1.79 48.13
N GLY A 122 3.02 -0.51 48.05
CA GLY A 122 4.16 0.06 48.75
C GLY A 122 3.96 0.30 50.26
N SER A 123 2.74 0.17 50.81
CA SER A 123 2.49 0.52 52.21
C SER A 123 1.27 -0.18 52.86
N SER A 124 1.44 -1.42 53.34
CA SER A 124 0.56 -1.92 54.41
C SER A 124 1.23 -2.91 55.38
N ALA A 125 1.65 -2.37 56.52
CA ALA A 125 1.39 -2.91 57.84
C ALA A 125 1.04 -1.68 58.72
N ASP A 126 0.07 -1.68 59.63
CA ASP A 126 -0.72 -2.79 60.20
C ASP A 126 -2.07 -2.24 60.76
N ALA A 127 -2.84 -3.10 61.43
CA ALA A 127 -3.96 -2.84 62.34
C ALA A 127 -5.38 -2.63 61.75
N SER A 128 -6.37 -3.04 62.55
CA SER A 128 -7.80 -3.11 62.19
C SER A 128 -8.70 -2.46 63.25
N GLY A 129 -9.98 -2.25 62.92
CA GLY A 129 -10.90 -1.39 63.69
C GLY A 129 -11.60 -2.03 64.91
N GLY A 130 -12.38 -1.22 65.63
CA GLY A 130 -13.19 -1.63 66.78
C GLY A 130 -13.89 -0.43 67.45
N ARG A 131 -14.96 -0.66 68.24
CA ARG A 131 -15.83 0.41 68.78
C ARG A 131 -16.39 0.08 70.18
N LEU A 132 -16.74 1.15 70.92
CA LEU A 132 -17.71 1.25 72.05
C LEU A 132 -17.33 0.73 73.45
N GLY A 133 -17.76 1.50 74.47
CA GLY A 133 -18.06 1.00 75.84
C GLY A 133 -17.12 1.46 76.97
N SER A 134 -17.34 2.63 77.58
CA SER A 134 -16.58 3.09 78.77
C SER A 134 -17.50 3.58 79.90
N ALA A 135 -17.48 2.89 81.05
CA ALA A 135 -18.26 3.26 82.24
C ALA A 135 -17.77 2.61 83.56
N LYS A 136 -16.46 2.62 83.86
CA LYS A 136 -15.95 2.15 85.19
C LYS A 136 -14.57 2.66 85.65
N ALA A 137 -14.06 3.75 85.06
CA ALA A 137 -12.68 4.21 85.24
C ALA A 137 -12.48 5.44 86.16
N SER A 138 -13.53 5.92 86.83
CA SER A 138 -13.51 7.19 87.60
C SER A 138 -12.68 7.14 88.89
N ASP A 139 -12.89 6.12 89.72
CA ASP A 139 -12.55 6.22 91.15
C ASP A 139 -11.05 6.02 91.40
N SER A 140 -10.40 5.18 90.59
CA SER A 140 -8.93 5.05 90.55
C SER A 140 -8.25 6.37 90.15
N GLN A 141 -8.88 7.18 89.29
CA GLN A 141 -8.36 8.50 88.92
C GLN A 141 -8.60 9.56 90.01
N LEU A 142 -9.64 9.42 90.84
CA LEU A 142 -9.88 10.29 91.98
C LEU A 142 -8.87 10.04 93.11
N LEU A 143 -8.63 8.78 93.49
CA LEU A 143 -7.61 8.43 94.49
C LEU A 143 -6.22 8.93 94.06
N LYS A 144 -5.85 8.73 92.79
CA LYS A 144 -4.56 9.20 92.25
C LYS A 144 -4.42 10.73 92.24
N LYS A 145 -5.52 11.48 92.13
CA LYS A 145 -5.52 12.95 92.33
C LYS A 145 -5.43 13.35 93.81
N LEU A 146 -5.98 12.56 94.73
CA LEU A 146 -5.89 12.83 96.17
C LEU A 146 -4.45 12.63 96.67
N THR A 147 -3.81 11.51 96.30
CA THR A 147 -2.41 11.20 96.69
C THR A 147 -1.43 12.29 96.21
N ASN A 148 -1.54 12.74 94.96
CA ASN A 148 -0.66 13.80 94.45
C ASN A 148 -0.82 15.10 95.25
N ARG A 149 -2.05 15.52 95.57
CA ARG A 149 -2.29 16.75 96.35
C ARG A 149 -1.78 16.67 97.80
N ILE A 150 -1.73 15.48 98.40
CA ILE A 150 -1.13 15.28 99.72
C ILE A 150 0.40 15.41 99.61
N SER A 151 1.01 14.77 98.61
CA SER A 151 2.47 14.88 98.35
C SER A 151 2.91 16.33 98.08
N ASP A 152 2.13 17.10 97.33
CA ASP A 152 2.39 18.53 97.11
C ASP A 152 2.35 19.31 98.44
N PHE A 153 1.37 19.03 99.31
CA PHE A 153 1.21 19.70 100.60
C PHE A 153 2.32 19.36 101.60
N GLU A 154 2.75 18.09 101.68
CA GLU A 154 3.88 17.66 102.52
C GLU A 154 5.18 18.37 102.12
N SER A 155 5.43 18.53 100.81
CA SER A 155 6.59 19.29 100.30
C SER A 155 6.58 20.76 100.74
N GLN A 156 5.38 21.35 100.84
CA GLN A 156 5.19 22.75 101.20
C GLN A 156 5.34 22.98 102.72
N VAL A 157 4.92 22.02 103.55
CA VAL A 157 5.12 22.06 105.02
C VAL A 157 6.60 21.85 105.39
N ALA A 158 7.29 20.91 104.75
CA ALA A 158 8.72 20.66 104.99
C ALA A 158 9.58 21.90 104.76
N SER A 159 9.29 22.64 103.68
CA SER A 159 9.94 23.93 103.34
C SER A 159 9.80 24.99 104.44
N GLN A 160 8.62 25.12 105.06
CA GLN A 160 8.40 26.08 106.14
C GLN A 160 9.16 25.73 107.41
N ILE A 161 9.16 24.45 107.82
CA ILE A 161 9.84 24.00 109.04
C ILE A 161 11.36 24.23 108.91
N GLN A 162 11.96 23.87 107.78
CA GLN A 162 13.40 24.06 107.55
C GLN A 162 13.82 25.54 107.60
N THR A 163 12.92 26.45 107.21
CA THR A 163 13.15 27.91 107.29
C THR A 163 13.12 28.42 108.75
N LEU A 164 12.23 27.89 109.59
CA LEU A 164 12.11 28.29 110.99
C LEU A 164 13.28 27.83 111.86
N THR A 165 13.76 26.59 111.69
CA THR A 165 14.88 26.06 112.48
C THR A 165 16.14 26.91 112.35
N GLN A 166 16.46 27.36 111.12
CA GLN A 166 17.64 28.20 110.85
C GLN A 166 17.64 29.58 111.55
N ASP A 167 16.51 30.08 112.06
CA ASP A 167 16.44 31.38 112.73
C ASP A 167 16.46 31.29 114.27
N VAL A 168 16.27 30.09 114.83
CA VAL A 168 16.37 29.83 116.27
C VAL A 168 17.83 29.62 116.69
N ASP A 169 18.59 28.84 115.93
CA ASP A 169 20.00 28.54 116.25
C ASP A 169 20.87 29.80 116.31
N LYS A 170 20.58 30.81 115.47
CA LYS A 170 21.24 32.13 115.49
C LYS A 170 21.06 32.91 116.79
N LYS A 171 20.03 32.59 117.59
CA LYS A 171 19.68 33.31 118.83
C LYS A 171 20.25 32.63 120.07
N VAL A 172 20.24 31.29 120.13
CA VAL A 172 20.77 30.54 121.27
C VAL A 172 22.29 30.65 121.36
N SER A 173 22.99 30.85 120.24
CA SER A 173 24.44 31.09 120.19
C SER A 173 24.94 32.40 120.86
N PHE A 174 24.07 33.17 121.54
CA PHE A 174 24.37 34.46 122.19
C PHE A 174 24.45 34.40 123.76
N LEU A 175 25.02 33.32 124.33
CA LEU A 175 25.04 32.86 125.76
C LEU A 175 25.86 33.64 126.88
N GLY A 176 25.30 33.87 128.11
CA GLY A 176 25.68 33.37 129.52
C GLY A 176 26.62 34.03 130.65
N SER A 177 26.20 34.24 132.00
CA SER A 177 27.00 34.44 133.36
C SER A 177 26.41 34.90 134.84
N ARG A 178 26.83 34.32 136.06
CA ARG A 178 27.23 34.81 137.54
C ARG A 178 26.36 35.31 138.85
N ARG A 179 26.57 34.92 140.20
CA ARG A 179 26.36 35.63 141.62
C ARG A 179 26.43 34.86 143.09
N PRO A 180 26.39 35.48 144.38
CA PRO A 180 26.70 34.94 145.83
C PRO A 180 25.82 35.23 147.22
N GLU A 181 26.31 35.06 148.53
CA GLU A 181 25.67 34.78 149.97
C GLU A 181 26.06 35.67 151.31
N GLY A 182 25.82 35.57 152.72
CA GLY A 182 25.08 34.84 153.90
C GLY A 182 25.45 35.17 155.50
N GLU A 183 24.67 34.91 156.66
CA GLU A 183 24.97 35.25 158.20
C GLU A 183 24.15 34.56 159.50
N GLU A 184 24.28 34.87 160.87
CA GLU A 184 23.82 34.07 162.20
C GLU A 184 23.67 34.71 163.74
N LEU A 185 23.16 34.04 164.91
CA LEU A 185 23.44 34.13 166.49
C LEU A 185 22.41 33.77 167.80
N PRO A 186 22.35 34.30 169.14
CA PRO A 186 22.20 33.56 170.55
C PRO A 186 21.29 34.01 171.88
N GLY A 187 21.25 33.35 173.15
CA GLY A 187 20.48 33.72 174.50
C GLY A 187 20.56 32.92 175.98
N VAL A 188 19.93 33.30 177.20
CA VAL A 188 20.10 32.88 178.76
C VAL A 188 18.89 33.22 179.87
N GLU A 189 18.54 33.00 181.25
CA GLU A 189 18.86 32.42 182.72
C GLU A 189 17.70 32.29 183.95
N SER A 190 17.96 31.78 185.25
CA SER A 190 17.48 32.10 186.76
C SER A 190 16.52 31.37 187.92
N ILE A 191 16.64 31.70 189.30
CA ILE A 191 15.92 31.52 190.72
C ILE A 191 15.67 30.17 191.60
N ALA A 192 16.00 30.05 192.93
CA ALA A 192 16.29 28.74 193.67
C ALA A 192 15.28 27.94 194.61
N ARG A 193 15.27 28.08 195.97
CA ARG A 193 14.91 26.96 196.92
C ARG A 193 13.47 26.41 196.92
N ASP A 194 12.44 27.27 196.95
CA ASP A 194 11.05 26.77 196.90
C ASP A 194 10.74 26.17 195.53
N ILE A 195 11.46 26.63 194.50
CA ILE A 195 11.53 25.99 193.19
C ILE A 195 12.12 24.58 193.29
N ASP A 196 12.99 24.24 194.25
CA ASP A 196 13.55 22.88 194.37
C ASP A 196 12.56 21.86 194.95
N ALA A 197 11.65 22.29 195.85
CA ALA A 197 10.52 21.47 196.26
C ALA A 197 9.50 21.32 195.12
N VAL A 198 9.12 22.44 194.49
CA VAL A 198 8.18 22.42 193.34
C VAL A 198 8.76 21.63 192.14
N LYS A 199 10.07 21.66 191.91
CA LYS A 199 10.76 20.81 190.90
C LYS A 199 10.60 19.33 191.19
N TYR A 200 10.49 18.91 192.45
CA TYR A 200 10.32 17.50 192.80
C TYR A 200 8.91 17.04 192.44
N ASP A 201 7.89 17.74 192.93
CA ASP A 201 6.49 17.42 192.67
C ASP A 201 6.13 17.57 191.16
N VAL A 202 6.64 18.62 190.50
CA VAL A 202 6.52 18.79 189.04
C VAL A 202 7.35 17.74 188.28
N GLY A 203 8.42 17.22 188.88
CA GLY A 203 9.21 16.11 188.35
C GLY A 203 8.39 14.81 188.32
N GLU A 204 7.80 14.43 189.46
CA GLU A 204 6.93 13.25 189.55
C GLU A 204 5.69 13.38 188.66
N LEU A 205 5.05 14.56 188.62
CA LEU A 205 3.92 14.83 187.73
C LEU A 205 4.31 14.75 186.24
N LYS A 206 5.52 15.20 185.89
CA LYS A 206 6.07 15.15 184.53
C LYS A 206 6.42 13.72 184.10
N ASP A 207 6.95 12.91 185.01
CA ASP A 207 7.29 11.51 184.71
C ASP A 207 6.03 10.63 184.61
N LEU A 208 5.00 10.88 185.43
CA LEU A 208 3.67 10.30 185.25
C LEU A 208 3.04 10.71 183.90
N LEU A 209 3.14 11.98 183.51
CA LEU A 209 2.66 12.47 182.22
C LEU A 209 3.45 11.88 181.03
N ALA A 210 4.75 11.66 181.20
CA ALA A 210 5.60 10.98 180.21
C ALA A 210 5.22 9.50 180.06
N GLY A 211 4.88 8.83 181.16
CA GLY A 211 4.30 7.48 181.16
C GLY A 211 2.99 7.41 180.38
N ALA A 212 2.00 8.22 180.77
CA ALA A 212 0.69 8.25 180.11
C ALA A 212 0.79 8.58 178.61
N LYS A 213 1.72 9.45 178.21
CA LYS A 213 2.00 9.71 176.78
C LYS A 213 2.58 8.46 176.08
N ARG A 214 3.53 7.76 176.71
CA ARG A 214 4.15 6.55 176.15
C ARG A 214 3.15 5.41 175.96
N ASP A 215 2.19 5.27 176.87
CA ASP A 215 1.10 4.30 176.77
C ASP A 215 0.10 4.69 175.66
N THR A 216 -0.24 5.98 175.56
CA THR A 216 -1.05 6.52 174.46
C THR A 216 -0.41 6.23 173.09
N ASP A 217 0.90 6.41 172.98
CA ASP A 217 1.68 6.12 171.77
C ASP A 217 1.99 4.61 171.60
N HIS A 218 1.64 3.75 172.57
CA HIS A 218 1.56 2.30 172.37
C HIS A 218 0.19 1.89 171.80
N VAL A 219 -0.92 2.38 172.37
CA VAL A 219 -2.28 2.08 171.91
C VAL A 219 -2.48 2.48 170.45
N LYS A 220 -2.03 3.66 170.03
CA LYS A 220 -2.09 4.09 168.61
C LYS A 220 -1.43 3.10 167.65
N ARG A 221 -0.33 2.46 168.05
CA ARG A 221 0.39 1.47 167.22
C ARG A 221 -0.32 0.11 167.17
N ILE A 222 -1.17 -0.19 168.15
CA ILE A 222 -2.05 -1.38 168.11
C ILE A 222 -3.23 -1.11 167.15
N VAL A 223 -3.87 0.06 167.24
CA VAL A 223 -4.96 0.44 166.32
C VAL A 223 -4.50 0.44 164.86
N LEU A 224 -3.37 1.08 164.56
CA LEU A 224 -2.74 1.09 163.22
C LEU A 224 -2.22 -0.28 162.73
N ALA A 225 -2.23 -1.31 163.59
CA ALA A 225 -2.02 -2.69 163.19
C ALA A 225 -3.36 -3.36 162.85
N CYS A 226 -4.36 -3.29 163.74
CA CYS A 226 -5.68 -3.87 163.50
C CYS A 226 -6.40 -3.30 162.27
N GLU A 227 -6.21 -2.01 161.95
CA GLU A 227 -6.72 -1.41 160.71
C GLU A 227 -6.13 -2.09 159.46
N ARG A 228 -4.83 -2.40 159.47
CA ARG A 228 -4.13 -3.08 158.37
C ARG A 228 -4.45 -4.56 158.28
N ASP A 229 -4.57 -5.24 159.44
CA ASP A 229 -5.02 -6.64 159.49
C ASP A 229 -6.42 -6.80 158.87
N MET A 230 -7.27 -5.76 158.94
CA MET A 230 -8.60 -5.73 158.34
C MET A 230 -8.58 -5.45 156.83
N GLU A 231 -7.61 -4.66 156.33
CA GLU A 231 -7.34 -4.51 154.90
C GLU A 231 -6.88 -5.85 154.29
N ASP A 232 -5.92 -6.52 154.92
CA ASP A 232 -5.41 -7.83 154.48
C ASP A 232 -6.52 -8.92 154.49
N PHE A 233 -7.41 -8.93 155.49
CA PHE A 233 -8.53 -9.87 155.53
C PHE A 233 -9.55 -9.62 154.40
N THR A 234 -9.72 -8.36 153.98
CA THR A 234 -10.59 -7.99 152.86
C THR A 234 -9.99 -8.50 151.53
N ALA A 235 -8.69 -8.29 151.32
CA ALA A 235 -7.99 -8.80 150.14
C ALA A 235 -8.03 -10.35 150.03
N ALA A 236 -7.97 -11.05 151.17
CA ALA A 236 -8.11 -12.51 151.21
C ALA A 236 -9.52 -12.98 150.81
N MET A 237 -10.58 -12.26 151.21
CA MET A 237 -11.96 -12.56 150.79
C MET A 237 -12.17 -12.34 149.30
N ASP A 238 -11.64 -11.26 148.73
CA ASP A 238 -11.74 -10.99 147.28
C ASP A 238 -11.02 -12.05 146.43
N ALA A 239 -9.85 -12.54 146.87
CA ALA A 239 -9.15 -13.64 146.23
C ALA A 239 -9.99 -14.94 146.21
N VAL A 240 -10.65 -15.28 147.32
CA VAL A 240 -11.54 -16.45 147.41
C VAL A 240 -12.75 -16.33 146.47
N ASN A 241 -13.31 -15.13 146.30
CA ASN A 241 -14.39 -14.89 145.34
C ASN A 241 -13.94 -15.12 143.89
N VAL A 242 -12.74 -14.66 143.52
CA VAL A 242 -12.17 -14.85 142.18
C VAL A 242 -11.96 -16.33 141.85
N ASP A 243 -11.41 -17.12 142.78
CA ASP A 243 -11.25 -18.58 142.60
C ASP A 243 -12.60 -19.28 142.39
N LEU A 244 -13.66 -18.80 143.06
CA LEU A 244 -15.01 -19.37 142.98
C LEU A 244 -15.68 -19.10 141.62
N ASP A 245 -15.54 -17.88 141.09
CA ASP A 245 -16.00 -17.55 139.74
C ASP A 245 -15.14 -18.21 138.65
N GLU A 246 -13.84 -18.43 138.86
CA GLU A 246 -13.02 -19.19 137.91
C GLU A 246 -13.43 -20.67 137.87
N MET A 247 -13.70 -21.29 139.03
CA MET A 247 -14.29 -22.64 139.09
C MET A 247 -15.63 -22.71 138.35
N ARG A 248 -16.46 -21.67 138.45
CA ARG A 248 -17.74 -21.57 137.74
C ARG A 248 -17.55 -21.54 136.22
N ALA A 249 -16.64 -20.70 135.73
CA ALA A 249 -16.28 -20.62 134.31
C ALA A 249 -15.72 -21.96 133.76
N ARG A 250 -14.93 -22.69 134.56
CA ARG A 250 -14.44 -24.05 134.20
C ARG A 250 -15.59 -25.07 134.09
N VAL A 251 -16.61 -24.98 134.94
CA VAL A 251 -17.81 -25.84 134.87
C VAL A 251 -18.66 -25.51 133.64
N ASP A 252 -18.92 -24.24 133.35
CA ASP A 252 -19.68 -23.82 132.17
C ASP A 252 -18.97 -24.20 130.86
N SER A 253 -17.64 -24.06 130.81
CA SER A 253 -16.80 -24.56 129.71
C SER A 253 -16.96 -26.08 129.52
N THR A 254 -16.94 -26.85 130.61
CA THR A 254 -17.15 -28.31 130.58
C THR A 254 -18.55 -28.67 130.05
N HIS A 255 -19.59 -27.93 130.44
CA HIS A 255 -20.95 -28.14 129.95
C HIS A 255 -21.08 -27.80 128.45
N SER A 256 -20.41 -26.75 127.98
CA SER A 256 -20.31 -26.38 126.56
C SER A 256 -19.62 -27.46 125.71
N ILE A 257 -18.55 -28.07 126.23
CA ILE A 257 -17.84 -29.20 125.58
C ILE A 257 -18.76 -30.42 125.44
N ILE A 258 -19.52 -30.78 126.49
CA ILE A 258 -20.47 -31.90 126.44
C ILE A 258 -21.58 -31.63 125.41
N THR A 259 -22.13 -30.41 125.39
CA THR A 259 -23.22 -30.02 124.50
C THR A 259 -22.77 -29.96 123.03
N SER A 260 -21.55 -29.48 122.77
CA SER A 260 -20.97 -29.48 121.42
C SER A 260 -20.61 -30.87 120.92
N ARG A 261 -20.11 -31.77 121.78
CA ARG A 261 -19.91 -33.19 121.44
C ARG A 261 -21.21 -33.86 120.97
N GLN A 262 -22.31 -33.70 121.71
CA GLN A 262 -23.61 -34.29 121.33
C GLN A 262 -24.11 -33.78 119.98
N ARG A 263 -23.85 -32.50 119.66
CA ARG A 263 -24.15 -31.94 118.34
C ARG A 263 -23.32 -32.59 117.23
N VAL A 264 -22.01 -32.78 117.44
CA VAL A 264 -21.12 -33.43 116.46
C VAL A 264 -21.52 -34.89 116.22
N GLU A 265 -21.84 -35.64 117.28
CA GLU A 265 -22.33 -37.03 117.16
C GLU A 265 -23.64 -37.12 116.34
N ALA A 266 -24.55 -36.15 116.51
CA ALA A 266 -25.75 -36.05 115.69
C ALA A 266 -25.47 -35.66 114.23
N THR A 267 -24.57 -34.69 113.97
CA THR A 267 -24.17 -34.28 112.62
C THR A 267 -23.53 -35.44 111.85
N VAL A 268 -22.54 -36.13 112.43
CA VAL A 268 -21.87 -37.27 111.79
C VAL A 268 -22.85 -38.42 111.50
N THR A 269 -23.84 -38.65 112.38
CA THR A 269 -24.89 -39.65 112.15
C THR A 269 -25.79 -39.27 110.96
N ALA A 270 -26.09 -37.98 110.78
CA ALA A 270 -26.83 -37.49 109.62
C ALA A 270 -26.01 -37.59 108.34
N GLU A 271 -24.74 -37.17 108.34
CA GLU A 271 -23.83 -37.24 107.19
C GLU A 271 -23.64 -38.69 106.68
N ILE A 272 -23.42 -39.64 107.59
CA ILE A 272 -23.35 -41.09 107.27
C ILE A 272 -24.66 -41.60 106.65
N SER A 273 -25.80 -41.02 107.04
CA SER A 273 -27.12 -41.37 106.48
C SER A 273 -27.31 -40.80 105.07
N THR A 274 -26.89 -39.55 104.82
CA THR A 274 -26.87 -38.94 103.49
C THR A 274 -25.96 -39.72 102.53
N MET A 275 -24.71 -40.00 102.93
CA MET A 275 -23.76 -40.76 102.11
C MET A 275 -24.25 -42.16 101.73
N ARG A 276 -25.15 -42.76 102.52
CA ARG A 276 -25.81 -44.04 102.20
C ARG A 276 -26.92 -43.89 101.17
N LEU A 277 -27.63 -42.76 101.15
CA LEU A 277 -28.61 -42.44 100.11
C LEU A 277 -27.89 -42.11 98.79
N ASP A 278 -26.88 -41.24 98.82
CA ASP A 278 -26.06 -40.88 97.64
C ASP A 278 -25.46 -42.14 96.96
N MET A 279 -25.03 -43.12 97.76
CA MET A 279 -24.52 -44.41 97.28
C MET A 279 -25.61 -45.33 96.71
N GLY A 280 -26.85 -45.23 97.21
CA GLY A 280 -28.01 -45.92 96.65
C GLY A 280 -28.40 -45.35 95.30
N ASP A 281 -28.54 -44.03 95.22
CA ASP A 281 -28.90 -43.29 94.00
C ASP A 281 -27.87 -43.54 92.88
N MET A 282 -26.57 -43.57 93.19
CA MET A 282 -25.52 -43.95 92.23
C MET A 282 -25.64 -45.42 91.75
N GLN A 283 -26.09 -46.35 92.60
CA GLN A 283 -26.33 -47.74 92.18
C GLN A 283 -27.59 -47.90 91.33
N GLU A 284 -28.58 -47.03 91.49
CA GLU A 284 -29.76 -47.00 90.62
C GLU A 284 -29.45 -46.35 89.27
N ALA A 285 -28.69 -45.25 89.26
CA ALA A 285 -28.20 -44.60 88.04
C ALA A 285 -27.33 -45.53 87.17
N LEU A 286 -26.49 -46.37 87.78
CA LEU A 286 -25.70 -47.38 87.04
C LEU A 286 -26.58 -48.44 86.37
N LYS A 287 -27.64 -48.93 87.05
CA LYS A 287 -28.59 -49.89 86.44
C LYS A 287 -29.36 -49.26 85.28
N ALA A 288 -29.75 -47.99 85.40
CA ALA A 288 -30.39 -47.25 84.31
C ALA A 288 -29.45 -47.05 83.11
N HIS A 289 -28.14 -46.83 83.36
CA HIS A 289 -27.14 -46.78 82.30
C HIS A 289 -26.96 -48.14 81.59
N ASP A 290 -26.91 -49.24 82.34
CA ASP A 290 -26.76 -50.58 81.76
C ASP A 290 -27.96 -50.97 80.90
N ALA A 291 -29.19 -50.65 81.34
CA ALA A 291 -30.40 -50.83 80.54
C ALA A 291 -30.39 -49.97 79.25
N TRP A 292 -29.94 -48.71 79.35
CA TRP A 292 -29.79 -47.84 78.17
C TRP A 292 -28.73 -48.37 77.18
N MET A 293 -27.66 -48.99 77.67
CA MET A 293 -26.67 -49.66 76.81
C MET A 293 -27.24 -50.88 76.09
N GLU A 294 -28.17 -51.61 76.70
CA GLU A 294 -28.90 -52.73 76.06
C GLU A 294 -29.84 -52.21 74.96
N ASP A 295 -30.64 -51.18 75.24
CA ASP A 295 -31.50 -50.49 74.25
C ASP A 295 -30.70 -49.96 73.04
N VAL A 296 -29.55 -49.33 73.30
CA VAL A 296 -28.65 -48.82 72.24
C VAL A 296 -28.07 -49.97 71.41
N SER A 297 -27.70 -51.09 72.04
CA SER A 297 -27.22 -52.28 71.35
C SER A 297 -28.28 -52.90 70.44
N GLN A 298 -29.53 -53.03 70.92
CA GLN A 298 -30.65 -53.51 70.10
C GLN A 298 -30.94 -52.57 68.92
N SER A 299 -31.03 -51.25 69.18
CA SER A 299 -31.29 -50.25 68.14
C SER A 299 -30.22 -50.25 67.05
N LEU A 300 -28.95 -50.47 67.42
CA LEU A 300 -27.82 -50.62 66.49
C LEU A 300 -27.92 -51.92 65.66
N GLN A 301 -28.34 -53.04 66.27
CA GLN A 301 -28.59 -54.30 65.56
C GLN A 301 -29.73 -54.16 64.54
N GLU A 302 -30.87 -53.59 64.95
CA GLU A 302 -32.01 -53.31 64.06
C GLU A 302 -31.64 -52.34 62.93
N ALA A 303 -30.73 -51.39 63.17
CA ALA A 303 -30.20 -50.52 62.12
C ALA A 303 -29.28 -51.28 61.15
N HIS A 304 -28.44 -52.19 61.66
CA HIS A 304 -27.57 -53.03 60.84
C HIS A 304 -28.37 -53.96 59.92
N GLU A 305 -29.40 -54.62 60.43
CA GLU A 305 -30.29 -55.51 59.65
C GLU A 305 -31.05 -54.75 58.57
N ARG A 306 -31.57 -53.54 58.86
CA ARG A 306 -32.16 -52.65 57.84
C ARG A 306 -31.16 -52.25 56.76
N CYS A 307 -29.92 -51.95 57.12
CA CYS A 307 -28.86 -51.65 56.15
C CYS A 307 -28.52 -52.86 55.26
N GLN A 308 -28.54 -54.09 55.81
CA GLN A 308 -28.38 -55.30 54.99
C GLN A 308 -29.54 -55.48 54.00
N GLN A 309 -30.79 -55.31 54.44
CA GLN A 309 -31.95 -55.42 53.55
C GLN A 309 -31.92 -54.39 52.42
N ILE A 310 -31.62 -53.12 52.72
CA ILE A 310 -31.46 -52.07 51.70
C ILE A 310 -30.35 -52.44 50.70
N GLY A 311 -29.28 -53.11 51.16
CA GLY A 311 -28.23 -53.65 50.30
C GLY A 311 -28.73 -54.75 49.35
N VAL A 312 -29.69 -55.58 49.75
CA VAL A 312 -30.34 -56.56 48.88
C VAL A 312 -31.24 -55.85 47.85
N ASP A 313 -32.09 -54.93 48.31
CA ASP A 313 -33.05 -54.20 47.47
C ASP A 313 -32.35 -53.41 46.35
N ILE A 314 -31.22 -52.75 46.65
CA ILE A 314 -30.40 -52.03 45.68
C ILE A 314 -29.83 -52.96 44.60
N ASN A 315 -29.38 -54.16 45.00
CA ASN A 315 -28.85 -55.15 44.05
C ASN A 315 -29.95 -55.69 43.12
N GLU A 316 -31.17 -55.93 43.63
CA GLU A 316 -32.29 -56.36 42.79
C GLU A 316 -32.68 -55.26 41.79
N VAL A 317 -32.82 -54.00 42.23
CA VAL A 317 -33.11 -52.86 41.34
C VAL A 317 -32.03 -52.69 40.28
N SER A 318 -30.76 -52.88 40.64
CA SER A 318 -29.63 -52.84 39.69
C SER A 318 -29.74 -53.93 38.61
N GLN A 319 -30.00 -55.18 39.00
CA GLN A 319 -30.21 -56.28 38.05
C GLN A 319 -31.44 -56.04 37.15
N GLN A 320 -32.56 -55.59 37.72
CA GLN A 320 -33.75 -55.23 36.94
C GLN A 320 -33.49 -54.09 35.95
N MET A 321 -32.62 -53.13 36.30
CA MET A 321 -32.23 -52.04 35.40
C MET A 321 -31.32 -52.53 34.27
N GLN A 322 -30.34 -53.39 34.58
CA GLN A 322 -29.44 -53.98 33.58
C GLN A 322 -30.24 -54.77 32.52
N VAL A 323 -31.11 -55.69 32.95
CA VAL A 323 -31.97 -56.46 32.04
C VAL A 323 -32.87 -55.56 31.18
N LYS A 324 -33.33 -54.41 31.70
CA LYS A 324 -34.12 -53.42 30.94
C LYS A 324 -33.29 -52.56 29.97
N LEU A 325 -31.96 -52.48 30.15
CA LEU A 325 -31.04 -51.84 29.22
C LEU A 325 -30.66 -52.83 28.11
N ASP A 326 -30.32 -54.06 28.47
CA ASP A 326 -29.97 -55.15 27.54
C ASP A 326 -31.15 -55.48 26.61
N ALA A 327 -32.39 -55.47 27.13
CA ALA A 327 -33.61 -55.70 26.34
C ALA A 327 -34.09 -54.48 25.53
N LYS A 328 -33.44 -53.31 25.65
CA LYS A 328 -33.74 -52.10 24.87
C LYS A 328 -32.65 -51.73 23.87
N THR A 329 -31.41 -52.12 24.17
CA THR A 329 -30.26 -51.90 23.29
C THR A 329 -30.11 -53.15 22.44
N ASP A 330 -30.75 -53.18 21.28
CA ASP A 330 -30.51 -54.24 20.30
C ASP A 330 -29.11 -54.07 19.70
N ILE A 331 -28.13 -54.64 20.38
CA ILE A 331 -26.70 -54.60 20.00
C ILE A 331 -26.49 -55.28 18.64
N VAL A 332 -27.32 -56.24 18.26
CA VAL A 332 -27.22 -56.91 16.94
C VAL A 332 -27.65 -55.94 15.85
N SER A 333 -28.86 -55.38 15.95
CA SER A 333 -29.36 -54.39 14.99
C SER A 333 -28.47 -53.14 14.89
N TRP A 334 -27.87 -52.70 16.00
CA TRP A 334 -26.90 -51.59 15.99
C TRP A 334 -25.57 -51.97 15.32
N ASN A 335 -25.04 -53.16 15.56
CA ASN A 335 -23.83 -53.64 14.89
C ASN A 335 -24.06 -53.85 13.39
N ASP A 336 -25.17 -54.47 12.99
CA ASP A 336 -25.55 -54.69 11.59
C ASP A 336 -25.62 -53.35 10.82
N MET A 337 -26.27 -52.33 11.40
CA MET A 337 -26.29 -50.97 10.84
C MET A 337 -24.89 -50.34 10.74
N ASN A 338 -24.03 -50.60 11.72
CA ASN A 338 -22.67 -50.05 11.73
C ASN A 338 -21.77 -50.74 10.69
N ASP A 339 -21.92 -52.04 10.46
CA ASP A 339 -21.22 -52.78 9.40
C ASP A 339 -21.69 -52.39 7.99
N ASP A 340 -22.99 -52.10 7.80
CA ASP A 340 -23.54 -51.53 6.55
C ASP A 340 -23.00 -50.12 6.27
N ILE A 341 -22.89 -49.28 7.31
CA ILE A 341 -22.23 -47.97 7.23
C ILE A 341 -20.76 -48.14 6.84
N ASP A 342 -20.04 -49.07 7.47
CA ASP A 342 -18.62 -49.28 7.20
C ASP A 342 -18.37 -49.90 5.81
N ALA A 343 -19.30 -50.73 5.32
CA ALA A 343 -19.33 -51.21 3.92
C ALA A 343 -19.57 -50.07 2.92
N SER A 344 -20.48 -49.15 3.24
CA SER A 344 -20.74 -47.95 2.46
C SER A 344 -19.51 -47.02 2.41
N ILE A 345 -18.84 -46.83 3.55
CA ILE A 345 -17.59 -46.06 3.66
C ILE A 345 -16.46 -46.71 2.84
N ARG A 346 -16.32 -48.04 2.86
CA ARG A 346 -15.39 -48.78 2.00
C ARG A 346 -15.67 -48.50 0.51
N THR A 347 -16.92 -48.64 0.07
CA THR A 347 -17.33 -48.38 -1.32
C THR A 347 -17.03 -46.94 -1.77
N VAL A 348 -17.31 -45.93 -0.93
CA VAL A 348 -17.01 -44.52 -1.23
C VAL A 348 -15.49 -44.27 -1.30
N ARG A 349 -14.70 -44.90 -0.42
CA ARG A 349 -13.23 -44.82 -0.43
C ARG A 349 -12.63 -45.40 -1.71
N ASP A 350 -13.19 -46.50 -2.20
CA ASP A 350 -12.72 -47.16 -3.43
C ASP A 350 -13.09 -46.35 -4.68
N MET A 351 -14.32 -45.79 -4.73
CA MET A 351 -14.71 -44.84 -5.79
C MET A 351 -13.81 -43.60 -5.81
N ALA A 352 -13.53 -42.99 -4.65
CA ALA A 352 -12.64 -41.84 -4.54
C ALA A 352 -11.19 -42.17 -4.97
N SER A 353 -10.72 -43.39 -4.68
CA SER A 353 -9.40 -43.88 -5.09
C SER A 353 -9.32 -44.12 -6.60
N SER A 354 -10.38 -44.66 -7.21
CA SER A 354 -10.51 -44.83 -8.66
C SER A 354 -10.52 -43.49 -9.39
N LEU A 355 -11.38 -42.55 -8.95
CA LEU A 355 -11.43 -41.18 -9.50
C LEU A 355 -10.09 -40.45 -9.38
N ARG A 356 -9.37 -40.62 -8.26
CA ARG A 356 -8.02 -40.07 -8.09
C ARG A 356 -7.04 -40.64 -9.12
N PHE A 357 -7.05 -41.95 -9.34
CA PHE A 357 -6.19 -42.59 -10.35
C PHE A 357 -6.53 -42.13 -11.77
N GLU A 358 -7.82 -41.94 -12.07
CA GLU A 358 -8.28 -41.40 -13.35
C GLU A 358 -7.83 -39.94 -13.55
N VAL A 359 -7.95 -39.09 -12.52
CA VAL A 359 -7.46 -37.70 -12.55
C VAL A 359 -5.94 -37.64 -12.73
N ASP A 360 -5.17 -38.47 -12.01
CA ASP A 360 -3.72 -38.56 -12.19
C ASP A 360 -3.35 -39.08 -13.61
N SER A 361 -4.16 -39.96 -14.20
CA SER A 361 -3.99 -40.45 -15.58
C SER A 361 -4.34 -39.40 -16.64
N ARG A 362 -5.42 -38.63 -16.44
CA ARG A 362 -5.80 -37.49 -17.30
C ARG A 362 -4.73 -36.39 -17.22
N ARG A 363 -4.23 -36.10 -16.02
CA ARG A 363 -3.15 -35.14 -15.79
C ARG A 363 -1.88 -35.51 -16.55
N ARG A 364 -1.40 -36.77 -16.44
CA ARG A 364 -0.18 -37.20 -17.17
C ARG A 364 -0.31 -36.99 -18.68
N ARG A 365 -1.46 -37.33 -19.26
CA ARG A 365 -1.74 -37.07 -20.69
C ARG A 365 -1.70 -35.59 -21.05
N VAL A 366 -2.23 -34.70 -20.20
CA VAL A 366 -2.10 -33.24 -20.39
C VAL A 366 -0.65 -32.77 -20.26
N ASP A 367 0.11 -33.28 -19.29
CA ASP A 367 1.55 -32.98 -19.12
C ASP A 367 2.37 -33.47 -20.35
N GLU A 368 2.00 -34.61 -20.94
CA GLU A 368 2.58 -35.16 -22.20
C GLU A 368 2.20 -34.33 -23.43
N ASP A 369 0.93 -33.98 -23.62
CA ASP A 369 0.45 -33.12 -24.71
C ASP A 369 1.09 -31.72 -24.67
N LEU A 370 1.19 -31.11 -23.48
CA LEU A 370 1.89 -29.84 -23.28
C LEU A 370 3.38 -29.96 -23.59
N SER A 371 4.00 -31.11 -23.32
CA SER A 371 5.41 -31.35 -23.67
C SER A 371 5.60 -31.50 -25.19
N ARG A 372 4.67 -32.18 -25.87
CA ARG A 372 4.66 -32.27 -27.34
C ARG A 372 4.49 -30.90 -27.99
N LEU A 373 3.48 -30.12 -27.56
CA LEU A 373 3.22 -28.77 -28.07
C LEU A 373 4.42 -27.82 -27.87
N ARG A 374 5.14 -27.91 -26.75
CA ARG A 374 6.38 -27.14 -26.54
C ARG A 374 7.47 -27.51 -27.55
N SER A 375 7.65 -28.80 -27.85
CA SER A 375 8.60 -29.27 -28.86
C SER A 375 8.21 -28.83 -30.28
N GLU A 376 6.93 -28.90 -30.62
CA GLU A 376 6.40 -28.40 -31.90
C GLU A 376 6.61 -26.90 -32.07
N ILE A 377 6.37 -26.11 -31.02
CA ILE A 377 6.61 -24.66 -31.00
C ILE A 377 8.10 -24.34 -31.20
N MET A 378 9.01 -25.02 -30.49
CA MET A 378 10.46 -24.83 -30.68
C MET A 378 10.88 -25.17 -32.11
N SER A 379 10.41 -26.29 -32.67
CA SER A 379 10.69 -26.67 -34.06
C SER A 379 10.08 -25.69 -35.07
N MET A 380 8.94 -25.05 -34.76
CA MET A 380 8.39 -23.97 -35.59
C MET A 380 9.26 -22.71 -35.53
N ASP A 381 9.71 -22.31 -34.34
CA ASP A 381 10.57 -21.13 -34.16
C ASP A 381 11.90 -21.28 -34.88
N GLU A 382 12.60 -22.42 -34.72
CA GLU A 382 13.82 -22.77 -35.47
C GLU A 382 13.62 -22.66 -36.99
N ARG A 383 12.48 -23.15 -37.51
CA ARG A 383 12.13 -23.07 -38.94
C ARG A 383 11.79 -21.64 -39.39
N VAL A 384 11.23 -20.80 -38.52
CA VAL A 384 10.97 -19.38 -38.79
C VAL A 384 12.28 -18.59 -38.80
N VAL A 385 13.17 -18.81 -37.83
CA VAL A 385 14.51 -18.20 -37.77
C VAL A 385 15.33 -18.59 -39.01
N ALA A 386 15.38 -19.87 -39.37
CA ALA A 386 16.08 -20.36 -40.57
C ALA A 386 15.54 -19.70 -41.86
N LYS A 387 14.21 -19.69 -42.05
CA LYS A 387 13.60 -19.02 -43.22
C LYS A 387 13.83 -17.52 -43.24
N THR A 388 13.86 -16.86 -42.08
CA THR A 388 14.15 -15.43 -41.98
C THR A 388 15.59 -15.14 -42.38
N SER A 389 16.54 -15.98 -41.96
CA SER A 389 17.94 -15.90 -42.38
C SER A 389 18.11 -16.13 -43.88
N ASP A 390 17.43 -17.13 -44.46
CA ASP A 390 17.43 -17.35 -45.91
C ASP A 390 16.82 -16.20 -46.71
N ILE A 391 15.72 -15.60 -46.23
CA ILE A 391 15.09 -14.43 -46.86
C ILE A 391 16.03 -13.22 -46.80
N GLN A 392 16.68 -12.97 -45.66
CA GLN A 392 17.66 -11.90 -45.51
C GLN A 392 18.84 -12.09 -46.47
N ARG A 393 19.43 -13.30 -46.49
CA ARG A 393 20.51 -13.64 -47.42
C ARG A 393 20.10 -13.46 -48.88
N GLN A 394 18.90 -13.90 -49.28
CA GLN A 394 18.39 -13.67 -50.65
C GLN A 394 18.12 -12.20 -50.97
N ALA A 395 17.81 -11.37 -49.96
CA ALA A 395 17.69 -9.93 -50.14
C ALA A 395 19.08 -9.29 -50.34
N ASP A 396 20.05 -9.66 -49.52
CA ASP A 396 21.44 -9.17 -49.60
C ASP A 396 22.12 -9.59 -50.91
N GLU A 397 21.95 -10.85 -51.34
CA GLU A 397 22.41 -11.36 -52.66
C GLU A 397 21.79 -10.53 -53.81
N LYS A 398 20.51 -10.19 -53.74
CA LYS A 398 19.82 -9.36 -54.76
C LYS A 398 20.24 -7.88 -54.69
N HIS A 399 20.50 -7.33 -53.51
CA HIS A 399 21.01 -5.97 -53.35
C HIS A 399 22.44 -5.85 -53.90
N ALA A 400 23.31 -6.82 -53.63
CA ALA A 400 24.66 -6.87 -54.20
C ALA A 400 24.61 -6.96 -55.74
N ALA A 401 23.78 -7.87 -56.30
CA ALA A 401 23.60 -7.99 -57.74
C ALA A 401 23.00 -6.72 -58.39
N MET A 402 22.11 -6.01 -57.68
CA MET A 402 21.57 -4.72 -58.14
C MET A 402 22.63 -3.61 -58.10
N SER A 403 23.47 -3.55 -57.07
CA SER A 403 24.57 -2.58 -56.97
C SER A 403 25.59 -2.80 -58.09
N GLY A 404 26.01 -4.04 -58.33
CA GLY A 404 26.92 -4.38 -59.42
C GLY A 404 26.39 -3.91 -60.78
N ARG A 405 25.11 -4.18 -61.09
CA ARG A 405 24.48 -3.70 -62.33
C ARG A 405 24.35 -2.18 -62.42
N LEU A 406 24.21 -1.48 -61.29
CA LEU A 406 24.20 -0.03 -61.23
C LEU A 406 25.61 0.54 -61.47
N GLU A 407 26.65 -0.10 -60.92
CA GLU A 407 28.05 0.25 -61.11
C GLU A 407 28.49 0.00 -62.56
N GLU A 408 28.09 -1.11 -63.18
CA GLU A 408 28.22 -1.38 -64.63
C GLU A 408 27.55 -0.27 -65.46
N GLY A 409 26.30 0.09 -65.13
CA GLY A 409 25.57 1.17 -65.83
C GLY A 409 26.19 2.56 -65.65
N VAL A 410 26.82 2.83 -64.51
CA VAL A 410 27.62 4.05 -64.28
C VAL A 410 28.93 4.00 -65.05
N GLN A 411 29.57 2.84 -65.14
CA GLN A 411 30.82 2.66 -65.87
C GLN A 411 30.62 2.82 -67.39
N HIS A 412 29.59 2.19 -67.97
CA HIS A 412 29.21 2.41 -69.37
C HIS A 412 28.82 3.86 -69.66
N ARG A 413 28.27 4.60 -68.69
CA ARG A 413 28.03 6.05 -68.83
C ARG A 413 29.33 6.83 -68.95
N ARG A 414 30.32 6.56 -68.09
CA ARG A 414 31.67 7.18 -68.18
C ARG A 414 32.34 6.85 -69.51
N GLU A 415 32.20 5.62 -69.98
CA GLU A 415 32.74 5.18 -71.27
C GLU A 415 32.07 5.92 -72.44
N LEU A 416 30.75 6.13 -72.39
CA LEU A 416 30.01 6.94 -73.36
C LEU A 416 30.40 8.42 -73.31
N GLU A 417 30.56 8.99 -72.11
CA GLU A 417 31.07 10.37 -71.95
C GLU A 417 32.49 10.50 -72.53
N ALA A 418 33.35 9.49 -72.36
CA ALA A 418 34.69 9.43 -72.94
C ALA A 418 34.72 9.15 -74.46
N THR A 419 33.70 8.50 -75.05
CA THR A 419 33.56 8.42 -76.52
C THR A 419 33.08 9.77 -77.06
N LEU A 420 32.10 10.40 -76.43
CA LEU A 420 31.59 11.73 -76.81
C LEU A 420 32.67 12.81 -76.72
N GLY A 421 33.52 12.78 -75.69
CA GLY A 421 34.70 13.64 -75.58
C GLY A 421 35.65 13.50 -76.78
N ARG A 422 36.03 12.25 -77.13
CA ARG A 422 36.86 11.96 -78.30
C ARG A 422 36.21 12.36 -79.63
N HIS A 423 34.88 12.21 -79.76
CA HIS A 423 34.15 12.71 -80.92
C HIS A 423 34.19 14.24 -81.00
N ALA A 424 34.04 14.96 -79.89
CA ALA A 424 34.15 16.42 -79.85
C ALA A 424 35.57 16.91 -80.19
N GLU A 425 36.61 16.19 -79.76
CA GLU A 425 38.00 16.45 -80.15
C GLU A 425 38.25 16.19 -81.64
N ALA A 426 37.74 15.07 -82.18
CA ALA A 426 37.82 14.77 -83.61
C ALA A 426 37.09 15.83 -84.45
N HIS A 427 35.91 16.29 -84.03
CA HIS A 427 35.21 17.40 -84.68
C HIS A 427 36.01 18.71 -84.64
N LYS A 428 36.65 19.05 -83.52
CA LYS A 428 37.56 20.22 -83.44
C LYS A 428 38.76 20.09 -84.38
N LEU A 429 39.37 18.91 -84.47
CA LEU A 429 40.50 18.64 -85.37
C LEU A 429 40.08 18.77 -86.84
N ILE A 430 38.97 18.16 -87.23
CA ILE A 430 38.41 18.25 -88.59
C ILE A 430 38.04 19.69 -88.93
N GLN A 431 37.41 20.42 -88.01
CA GLN A 431 37.10 21.84 -88.22
C GLN A 431 38.36 22.70 -88.36
N GLY A 432 39.42 22.39 -87.61
CA GLY A 432 40.73 23.02 -87.74
C GLY A 432 41.39 22.73 -89.10
N GLN A 433 41.30 21.50 -89.59
CA GLN A 433 41.78 21.11 -90.94
C GLN A 433 40.98 21.81 -92.04
N ILE A 434 39.65 21.85 -91.95
CA ILE A 434 38.77 22.56 -92.89
C ILE A 434 39.08 24.07 -92.91
N ASN A 435 39.33 24.67 -91.73
CA ASN A 435 39.75 26.06 -91.64
C ASN A 435 41.11 26.26 -92.32
N GLY A 436 42.15 25.51 -91.94
CA GLY A 436 43.48 25.63 -92.56
C GLY A 436 43.49 25.40 -94.08
N GLN A 437 42.66 24.48 -94.59
CA GLN A 437 42.48 24.28 -96.03
C GLN A 437 41.74 25.45 -96.70
N ARG A 438 40.75 26.07 -96.04
CA ARG A 438 40.11 27.29 -96.53
C ARG A 438 41.13 28.41 -96.62
N ASP A 439 41.89 28.64 -95.55
CA ASP A 439 42.85 29.74 -95.43
C ASP A 439 44.01 29.56 -96.44
N GLU A 440 44.43 28.31 -96.71
CA GLU A 440 45.38 28.00 -97.79
C GLU A 440 44.77 28.22 -99.18
N LEU A 441 43.52 27.81 -99.43
CA LEU A 441 42.84 28.04 -100.71
C LEU A 441 42.59 29.53 -100.96
N GLU A 442 42.23 30.31 -99.95
CA GLU A 442 42.07 31.76 -100.01
C GLU A 442 43.41 32.44 -100.32
N THR A 443 44.49 32.04 -99.63
CA THR A 443 45.86 32.50 -99.93
C THR A 443 46.28 32.18 -101.37
N ARG A 444 45.97 30.98 -101.87
CA ARG A 444 46.23 30.57 -103.26
C ARG A 444 45.35 31.34 -104.24
N MET A 445 44.09 31.62 -103.91
CA MET A 445 43.19 32.44 -104.73
C MET A 445 43.71 33.87 -104.85
N SER A 446 43.99 34.57 -103.74
CA SER A 446 44.54 35.93 -103.79
C SER A 446 45.90 35.98 -104.50
N SER A 447 46.72 34.93 -104.38
CA SER A 447 47.96 34.80 -105.17
C SER A 447 47.67 34.69 -106.67
N LEU A 448 46.76 33.81 -107.09
CA LEU A 448 46.33 33.66 -108.49
C LEU A 448 45.66 34.92 -109.04
N GLU A 449 44.81 35.60 -108.26
CA GLU A 449 44.19 36.87 -108.61
C GLU A 449 45.24 37.97 -108.81
N SER A 450 46.23 38.09 -107.92
CA SER A 450 47.33 39.04 -108.08
C SER A 450 48.18 38.73 -109.32
N SER A 451 48.40 37.44 -109.62
CA SER A 451 49.14 36.99 -110.81
C SER A 451 48.37 37.25 -112.10
N MET A 452 47.07 36.95 -112.14
CA MET A 452 46.21 37.25 -113.30
C MET A 452 46.01 38.74 -113.49
N LYS A 453 45.88 39.53 -112.41
CA LYS A 453 45.81 40.99 -112.48
C LYS A 453 47.10 41.55 -113.06
N LYS A 454 48.27 41.11 -112.56
CA LYS A 454 49.57 41.49 -113.12
C LYS A 454 49.72 41.05 -114.57
N GLN A 455 49.32 39.83 -114.93
CA GLN A 455 49.34 39.37 -116.32
C GLN A 455 48.42 40.21 -117.21
N GLY A 456 47.27 40.66 -116.70
CA GLY A 456 46.38 41.60 -117.36
C GLY A 456 47.01 42.99 -117.55
N GLU A 457 47.68 43.52 -116.52
CA GLU A 457 48.43 44.78 -116.57
C GLU A 457 49.61 44.69 -117.57
N ASP A 458 50.39 43.61 -117.55
CA ASP A 458 51.50 43.34 -118.48
C ASP A 458 50.99 43.15 -119.92
N LEU A 459 49.83 42.49 -120.12
CA LEU A 459 49.18 42.35 -121.43
C LEU A 459 48.59 43.68 -121.94
N GLN A 460 47.94 44.47 -121.07
CA GLN A 460 47.46 45.81 -121.42
C GLN A 460 48.62 46.73 -121.78
N LYS A 461 49.71 46.69 -121.00
CA LYS A 461 50.93 47.43 -121.30
C LYS A 461 51.54 46.99 -122.62
N SER A 462 51.69 45.69 -122.87
CA SER A 462 52.20 45.18 -124.16
C SER A 462 51.28 45.52 -125.34
N ALA A 463 49.96 45.54 -125.13
CA ALA A 463 48.99 46.00 -126.13
C ALA A 463 49.10 47.52 -126.36
N HIS A 464 49.38 48.31 -125.33
CA HIS A 464 49.60 49.75 -125.44
C HIS A 464 50.95 50.06 -126.11
N ASP A 465 52.06 49.40 -125.74
CA ASP A 465 53.36 49.48 -126.41
C ASP A 465 53.26 49.10 -127.90
N ARG A 466 52.43 48.08 -128.23
CA ARG A 466 52.09 47.72 -129.62
C ARG A 466 51.21 48.76 -130.30
N MET A 467 50.26 49.37 -129.60
CA MET A 467 49.40 50.43 -130.11
C MET A 467 50.23 51.69 -130.42
N ASP A 468 51.11 52.11 -129.51
CA ASP A 468 52.12 53.15 -129.71
C ASP A 468 53.04 52.83 -130.91
N GLY A 469 53.52 51.59 -131.00
CA GLY A 469 54.29 51.11 -132.15
C GLY A 469 53.48 51.19 -133.46
N MET A 470 52.20 50.84 -133.41
CA MET A 470 51.27 50.88 -134.53
C MET A 470 50.89 52.32 -134.90
N GLU A 471 50.73 53.24 -133.96
CA GLU A 471 50.49 54.67 -134.23
C GLU A 471 51.73 55.34 -134.83
N ARG A 472 52.94 55.00 -134.35
CA ARG A 472 54.20 55.45 -134.97
C ARG A 472 54.34 54.90 -136.39
N HIS A 473 54.00 53.62 -136.59
CA HIS A 473 53.96 53.00 -137.92
C HIS A 473 52.87 53.61 -138.81
N GLN A 474 51.68 53.91 -138.27
CA GLN A 474 50.56 54.52 -138.99
C GLN A 474 50.81 55.99 -139.32
N SER A 475 51.47 56.75 -138.45
CA SER A 475 51.93 58.13 -138.72
C SER A 475 53.00 58.17 -139.81
N THR A 476 53.83 57.12 -139.91
CA THR A 476 54.79 56.92 -141.01
C THR A 476 54.06 56.53 -142.30
N MET A 477 53.20 55.49 -142.25
CA MET A 477 52.33 55.06 -143.35
C MET A 477 51.43 56.17 -143.88
N THR A 478 50.93 57.09 -143.05
CA THR A 478 50.09 58.21 -143.52
C THR A 478 50.89 59.21 -144.37
N LYS A 479 52.19 59.36 -144.09
CA LYS A 479 53.12 60.18 -144.89
C LYS A 479 53.58 59.48 -146.19
N GLU A 480 53.46 58.15 -146.27
CA GLU A 480 53.77 57.37 -147.47
C GLU A 480 52.53 57.09 -148.34
N SER A 481 51.37 56.78 -147.75
CA SER A 481 50.08 56.64 -148.45
C SER A 481 49.68 57.91 -149.20
N GLY A 482 50.00 59.10 -148.66
CA GLY A 482 49.85 60.37 -149.38
C GLY A 482 50.67 60.50 -150.66
N LYS A 483 51.61 59.57 -150.92
CA LYS A 483 52.38 59.45 -152.17
C LYS A 483 52.02 58.19 -152.97
N GLN A 484 51.54 57.13 -152.31
CA GLN A 484 51.15 55.86 -152.96
C GLN A 484 49.70 55.86 -153.49
N LEU A 485 48.84 56.80 -153.10
CA LEU A 485 47.44 56.87 -153.56
C LEU A 485 47.31 57.03 -155.09
N ASN A 486 48.28 57.65 -155.76
CA ASN A 486 48.34 57.77 -157.23
C ASN A 486 48.90 56.53 -157.95
N ALA A 487 49.28 55.47 -157.21
CA ALA A 487 50.00 54.30 -157.76
C ALA A 487 49.30 52.95 -157.48
N LEU A 488 48.14 52.95 -156.83
CA LEU A 488 47.42 51.73 -156.42
C LEU A 488 46.04 51.52 -157.07
N ASP A 489 45.73 52.29 -158.12
CA ASP A 489 44.67 51.96 -159.10
C ASP A 489 45.06 50.77 -160.02
N LEU A 490 46.18 50.11 -159.72
CA LEU A 490 46.83 49.14 -160.61
C LEU A 490 47.23 47.80 -159.95
N ARG A 491 46.70 47.46 -158.76
CA ARG A 491 46.99 46.15 -158.13
C ARG A 491 45.95 45.57 -157.17
N MET A 492 44.71 45.43 -157.64
CA MET A 492 43.84 44.36 -157.11
C MET A 492 44.45 42.97 -157.35
N ALA A 493 43.95 41.97 -156.61
CA ALA A 493 44.23 40.53 -156.72
C ALA A 493 45.61 40.03 -156.22
N ALA A 494 45.79 39.98 -154.89
CA ALA A 494 46.61 38.95 -154.23
C ALA A 494 46.21 38.73 -152.75
N LEU A 495 45.36 37.72 -152.50
CA LEU A 495 45.34 36.72 -151.40
C LEU A 495 45.55 37.12 -149.90
N GLN A 496 45.24 36.29 -148.90
CA GLN A 496 44.05 35.47 -148.56
C GLN A 496 44.33 34.76 -147.19
N GLY A 497 43.34 34.73 -146.29
CA GLY A 497 43.36 33.90 -145.07
C GLY A 497 43.60 34.68 -143.76
N ALA A 498 43.20 34.19 -142.58
CA ALA A 498 42.56 32.89 -142.27
C ALA A 498 41.37 33.03 -141.30
N SER A 499 40.49 32.03 -141.28
CA SER A 499 39.33 31.91 -140.38
C SER A 499 39.27 30.49 -139.83
N GLY A 500 38.83 30.27 -138.58
CA GLY A 500 38.67 28.88 -138.11
C GLY A 500 38.54 28.53 -136.62
N GLU A 501 38.16 29.42 -135.69
CA GLU A 501 37.93 29.02 -134.28
C GLU A 501 36.49 29.24 -133.82
N SER A 502 35.62 28.26 -134.06
CA SER A 502 34.23 28.23 -133.54
C SER A 502 33.64 26.80 -133.48
N LYS A 503 34.49 25.78 -133.25
CA LYS A 503 34.08 24.36 -133.25
C LYS A 503 34.68 23.49 -132.12
N ARG A 504 35.45 24.07 -131.18
CA ARG A 504 35.97 23.30 -130.02
C ARG A 504 35.02 23.35 -128.82
N ASP A 505 34.43 24.50 -128.53
CA ASP A 505 33.73 24.76 -127.26
C ASP A 505 32.39 24.02 -127.14
N ILE A 506 31.68 23.86 -128.27
CA ILE A 506 30.36 23.20 -128.34
C ILE A 506 30.43 21.73 -127.88
N ASN A 507 31.54 21.02 -128.12
CA ASN A 507 31.70 19.65 -127.66
C ASN A 507 31.99 19.60 -126.15
N LYS A 508 32.85 20.50 -125.65
CA LYS A 508 33.22 20.53 -124.23
C LYS A 508 32.02 20.80 -123.31
N ILE A 509 31.16 21.74 -123.71
CA ILE A 509 29.90 22.04 -123.00
C ILE A 509 28.95 20.83 -122.99
N ARG A 510 28.92 20.03 -124.07
CA ARG A 510 28.09 18.81 -124.16
C ARG A 510 28.55 17.73 -123.17
N ASP A 511 29.85 17.53 -123.03
CA ASP A 511 30.40 16.53 -122.11
C ASP A 511 30.22 16.95 -120.63
N GLU A 512 30.37 18.24 -120.33
CA GLU A 512 30.10 18.81 -119.00
C GLU A 512 28.61 18.69 -118.62
N VAL A 513 27.67 18.95 -119.54
CA VAL A 513 26.22 18.73 -119.32
C VAL A 513 25.90 17.25 -119.07
N ASN A 514 26.43 16.33 -119.89
CA ASN A 514 26.22 14.89 -119.70
C ASN A 514 26.72 14.41 -118.33
N SER A 515 27.88 14.91 -117.88
CA SER A 515 28.45 14.61 -116.55
C SER A 515 27.55 15.08 -115.40
N LEU A 516 26.90 16.25 -115.54
CA LEU A 516 25.95 16.77 -114.56
C LEU A 516 24.64 15.97 -114.54
N THR A 517 24.11 15.55 -115.70
CA THR A 517 22.92 14.70 -115.76
C THR A 517 23.12 13.36 -115.04
N VAL A 518 24.28 12.71 -115.21
CA VAL A 518 24.61 11.46 -114.50
C VAL A 518 24.70 11.67 -112.98
N LYS A 519 25.26 12.81 -112.53
CA LYS A 519 25.33 13.14 -111.10
C LYS A 519 23.96 13.46 -110.48
N SER A 520 23.06 14.09 -111.23
CA SER A 520 21.67 14.30 -110.78
C SER A 520 20.97 12.96 -110.55
N ALA A 521 21.03 12.07 -111.53
CA ALA A 521 20.40 10.75 -111.44
C ALA A 521 20.94 9.90 -110.27
N ALA A 522 22.22 10.05 -109.91
CA ALA A 522 22.79 9.42 -108.71
C ALA A 522 22.18 10.01 -107.41
N HIS A 523 22.06 11.34 -107.32
CA HIS A 523 21.43 12.00 -106.18
C HIS A 523 19.94 11.63 -106.02
N ASP A 524 19.20 11.50 -107.12
CA ASP A 524 17.79 11.09 -107.09
C ASP A 524 17.62 9.66 -106.51
N VAL A 525 18.55 8.75 -106.80
CA VAL A 525 18.58 7.39 -106.23
C VAL A 525 18.91 7.41 -104.73
N ASP A 526 19.88 8.20 -104.29
CA ASP A 526 20.20 8.32 -102.85
C ASP A 526 19.09 9.02 -102.05
N ILE A 527 18.39 9.99 -102.64
CA ILE A 527 17.19 10.61 -102.05
C ILE A 527 16.05 9.58 -101.92
N ALA A 528 15.79 8.79 -102.95
CA ALA A 528 14.78 7.73 -102.91
C ALA A 528 15.10 6.67 -101.83
N LYS A 529 16.37 6.24 -101.75
CA LYS A 529 16.85 5.29 -100.75
C LYS A 529 16.71 5.81 -99.32
N ASN A 530 17.12 7.06 -99.07
CA ASN A 530 16.93 7.71 -97.77
C ASN A 530 15.43 7.86 -97.41
N SER A 531 14.55 8.10 -98.39
CA SER A 531 13.10 8.16 -98.16
C SER A 531 12.53 6.81 -97.72
N ASP A 532 12.95 5.71 -98.35
CA ASP A 532 12.49 4.36 -97.98
C ASP A 532 13.11 3.86 -96.67
N ASP A 533 14.35 4.23 -96.34
CA ASP A 533 14.92 3.93 -95.02
C ASP A 533 14.25 4.75 -93.90
N LEU A 534 13.87 6.01 -94.16
CA LEU A 534 13.08 6.81 -93.21
C LEU A 534 11.67 6.22 -93.00
N ARG A 535 11.02 5.71 -94.06
CA ARG A 535 9.76 4.94 -93.97
C ARG A 535 9.91 3.62 -93.21
N LYS A 536 11.06 2.95 -93.27
CA LYS A 536 11.34 1.77 -92.43
C LYS A 536 11.42 2.16 -90.95
N ILE A 537 12.07 3.27 -90.63
CA ILE A 537 12.18 3.79 -89.25
C ILE A 537 10.80 4.22 -88.72
N GLU A 538 9.95 4.84 -89.53
CA GLU A 538 8.56 5.15 -89.13
C GLU A 538 7.72 3.89 -88.88
N ARG A 539 7.84 2.86 -89.73
CA ARG A 539 7.19 1.56 -89.51
C ARG A 539 7.71 0.88 -88.25
N GLN A 540 9.02 0.82 -88.04
CA GLN A 540 9.61 0.28 -86.80
C GLN A 540 9.10 1.03 -85.57
N ARG A 541 8.98 2.36 -85.59
CA ARG A 541 8.38 3.13 -84.49
C ARG A 541 6.90 2.84 -84.28
N ALA A 542 6.13 2.60 -85.35
CA ALA A 542 4.72 2.23 -85.24
C ALA A 542 4.56 0.81 -84.66
N ASP A 543 5.35 -0.14 -85.16
CA ASP A 543 5.36 -1.53 -84.72
C ASP A 543 5.87 -1.65 -83.27
N GLU A 544 6.93 -0.95 -82.90
CA GLU A 544 7.49 -0.90 -81.54
C GLU A 544 6.57 -0.14 -80.58
N GLY A 545 5.87 0.90 -81.04
CA GLY A 545 4.81 1.56 -80.29
C GLY A 545 3.59 0.65 -80.03
N GLN A 546 3.20 -0.19 -81.00
CA GLN A 546 2.20 -1.23 -80.77
C GLN A 546 2.72 -2.33 -79.85
N ARG A 547 4.01 -2.72 -79.95
CA ARG A 547 4.63 -3.73 -79.10
C ARG A 547 4.70 -3.28 -77.65
N GLN A 548 5.20 -2.07 -77.39
CA GLN A 548 5.16 -1.47 -76.05
C GLN A 548 3.74 -1.37 -75.52
N LYS A 549 2.75 -1.04 -76.35
CA LYS A 549 1.34 -1.05 -75.92
C LYS A 549 0.86 -2.45 -75.54
N GLN A 550 1.16 -3.47 -76.34
CA GLN A 550 0.82 -4.88 -76.03
C GLN A 550 1.55 -5.38 -74.78
N GLU A 551 2.81 -5.02 -74.59
CA GLU A 551 3.58 -5.34 -73.39
C GLU A 551 3.02 -4.63 -72.14
N PHE A 552 2.65 -3.35 -72.24
CA PHE A 552 1.98 -2.65 -71.13
C PHE A 552 0.58 -3.20 -70.84
N ASP A 553 -0.25 -3.44 -71.87
CA ASP A 553 -1.59 -4.04 -71.72
C ASP A 553 -1.46 -5.43 -71.05
N ALA A 554 -0.50 -6.27 -71.46
CA ALA A 554 -0.22 -7.57 -70.85
C ALA A 554 0.34 -7.47 -69.42
N ILE A 555 1.20 -6.49 -69.13
CA ILE A 555 1.64 -6.19 -67.76
C ILE A 555 0.47 -5.72 -66.89
N TYR A 556 -0.49 -4.98 -67.44
CA TYR A 556 -1.70 -4.59 -66.72
C TYR A 556 -2.64 -5.78 -66.47
N GLU A 557 -2.85 -6.68 -67.44
CA GLU A 557 -3.58 -7.94 -67.19
C GLU A 557 -2.87 -8.82 -66.16
N GLU A 558 -1.55 -9.01 -66.28
CA GLU A 558 -0.77 -9.82 -65.34
C GLU A 558 -0.77 -9.22 -63.92
N LEU A 559 -0.74 -7.88 -63.81
CA LEU A 559 -0.81 -7.18 -62.52
C LEU A 559 -2.22 -7.22 -61.91
N ASP A 560 -3.28 -7.00 -62.69
CA ASP A 560 -4.66 -7.06 -62.18
C ASP A 560 -5.03 -8.50 -61.80
N GLN A 561 -4.61 -9.50 -62.58
CA GLN A 561 -4.73 -10.92 -62.23
C GLN A 561 -3.94 -11.25 -60.95
N LYS A 562 -2.65 -10.89 -60.85
CA LYS A 562 -1.84 -11.16 -59.63
C LYS A 562 -2.35 -10.44 -58.39
N VAL A 563 -2.91 -9.24 -58.53
CA VAL A 563 -3.52 -8.48 -57.42
C VAL A 563 -4.85 -9.09 -57.02
N ALA A 564 -5.71 -9.47 -57.98
CA ALA A 564 -6.95 -10.18 -57.71
C ALA A 564 -6.69 -11.52 -57.03
N GLU A 565 -5.93 -12.42 -57.66
CA GLU A 565 -5.65 -13.77 -57.15
C GLU A 565 -4.98 -13.73 -55.77
N LYS A 566 -3.93 -12.92 -55.55
CA LYS A 566 -3.28 -12.87 -54.23
C LYS A 566 -4.12 -12.19 -53.15
N SER A 567 -5.01 -11.27 -53.50
CA SER A 567 -5.90 -10.64 -52.52
C SER A 567 -7.08 -11.54 -52.17
N PHE A 568 -7.70 -12.19 -53.17
CA PHE A 568 -8.81 -13.11 -52.95
C PHE A 568 -8.37 -14.43 -52.35
N GLN A 569 -7.24 -15.02 -52.77
CA GLN A 569 -6.74 -16.25 -52.15
C GLN A 569 -6.42 -16.03 -50.67
N ARG A 570 -5.88 -14.86 -50.29
CA ARG A 570 -5.68 -14.48 -48.88
C ARG A 570 -7.00 -14.25 -48.14
N LEU A 571 -7.97 -13.60 -48.78
CA LEU A 571 -9.29 -13.39 -48.19
C LEU A 571 -10.04 -14.70 -47.94
N GLU A 572 -9.91 -15.68 -48.85
CA GLU A 572 -10.43 -17.05 -48.69
C GLU A 572 -9.71 -17.79 -47.55
N ASP A 573 -8.38 -17.72 -47.52
CA ASP A 573 -7.52 -18.27 -46.47
C ASP A 573 -7.95 -17.75 -45.09
N ASP A 574 -8.10 -16.43 -44.97
CA ASP A 574 -8.38 -15.75 -43.70
C ASP A 574 -9.86 -15.83 -43.30
N ALA A 575 -10.79 -15.91 -44.27
CA ALA A 575 -12.19 -16.23 -44.01
C ALA A 575 -12.38 -17.68 -43.53
N SER A 576 -11.63 -18.63 -44.10
CA SER A 576 -11.64 -20.04 -43.67
C SER A 576 -11.02 -20.20 -42.27
N LYS A 577 -9.88 -19.55 -42.00
CA LYS A 577 -9.29 -19.49 -40.64
C LYS A 577 -10.23 -18.84 -39.63
N LEU A 578 -10.92 -17.75 -40.00
CA LEU A 578 -11.89 -17.09 -39.13
C LEU A 578 -13.10 -17.98 -38.87
N THR A 579 -13.63 -18.67 -39.88
CA THR A 579 -14.74 -19.63 -39.72
C THR A 579 -14.34 -20.78 -38.79
N ARG A 580 -13.18 -21.42 -39.01
CA ARG A 580 -12.62 -22.43 -38.08
C ARG A 580 -12.44 -21.87 -36.66
N GLY A 581 -11.95 -20.64 -36.53
CA GLY A 581 -11.74 -19.97 -35.24
C GLY A 581 -13.05 -19.71 -34.50
N VAL A 582 -14.09 -19.26 -35.20
CA VAL A 582 -15.43 -19.05 -34.65
C VAL A 582 -16.09 -20.38 -34.28
N VAL A 583 -16.01 -21.42 -35.12
CA VAL A 583 -16.53 -22.76 -34.80
C VAL A 583 -15.86 -23.32 -33.54
N LYS A 584 -14.51 -23.27 -33.47
CA LYS A 584 -13.77 -23.73 -32.27
C LYS A 584 -14.08 -22.89 -31.03
N LEU A 585 -14.28 -21.58 -31.17
CA LEU A 585 -14.73 -20.73 -30.06
C LEU A 585 -16.14 -21.13 -29.59
N CYS A 586 -17.08 -21.36 -30.50
CA CYS A 586 -18.44 -21.79 -30.16
C CYS A 586 -18.51 -23.22 -29.58
N GLN A 587 -17.57 -24.11 -29.95
CA GLN A 587 -17.36 -25.41 -29.29
C GLN A 587 -16.82 -25.24 -27.86
N VAL A 588 -15.79 -24.39 -27.65
CA VAL A 588 -15.21 -24.10 -26.33
C VAL A 588 -16.21 -23.41 -25.39
N VAL A 589 -17.09 -22.57 -25.93
CA VAL A 589 -18.18 -21.89 -25.19
C VAL A 589 -19.44 -22.79 -25.05
N GLY A 590 -19.44 -23.99 -25.64
CA GLY A 590 -20.53 -24.97 -25.49
C GLY A 590 -21.83 -24.62 -26.22
N VAL A 591 -21.77 -23.77 -27.25
CA VAL A 591 -22.90 -23.39 -28.10
C VAL A 591 -23.18 -24.46 -29.17
N PHE A 592 -22.12 -25.08 -29.68
CA PHE A 592 -22.19 -26.35 -30.39
C PHE A 592 -21.74 -27.49 -29.46
N PRO A 593 -22.10 -28.76 -29.75
CA PRO A 593 -21.43 -29.91 -29.18
C PRO A 593 -19.94 -29.83 -29.52
N GLY A 594 -19.11 -29.43 -28.55
CA GLY A 594 -17.66 -29.59 -28.67
C GLY A 594 -17.34 -31.07 -28.78
N ALA A 595 -16.41 -31.43 -29.67
CA ALA A 595 -16.00 -32.82 -29.89
C ALA A 595 -15.76 -33.51 -28.55
N ARG A 596 -16.49 -34.61 -28.29
CA ARG A 596 -16.29 -35.40 -27.07
C ARG A 596 -14.82 -35.81 -27.04
N MET A 597 -14.13 -35.54 -25.94
CA MET A 597 -12.74 -35.95 -25.78
C MET A 597 -12.65 -37.46 -25.59
N ASN A 598 -12.70 -38.16 -26.73
CA ASN A 598 -12.28 -39.54 -26.97
C ASN A 598 -12.86 -40.56 -25.97
N ASP A 599 -14.12 -40.95 -26.19
CA ASP A 599 -14.72 -42.14 -25.54
C ASP A 599 -14.36 -43.46 -26.27
N GLY A 600 -13.58 -43.39 -27.35
CA GLY A 600 -13.01 -44.53 -28.08
C GLY A 600 -13.94 -45.14 -29.13
N THR A 601 -15.06 -44.50 -29.46
CA THR A 601 -15.97 -44.92 -30.54
C THR A 601 -15.70 -44.14 -31.84
N GLU A 602 -15.91 -44.77 -33.01
CA GLU A 602 -15.49 -44.27 -34.33
C GLU A 602 -16.40 -43.15 -34.91
N GLU A 603 -17.08 -42.36 -34.07
CA GLU A 603 -18.00 -41.28 -34.48
C GLU A 603 -17.29 -39.93 -34.79
N GLU A 604 -15.98 -39.94 -35.06
CA GLU A 604 -15.21 -38.72 -35.40
C GLU A 604 -15.60 -38.14 -36.79
N LEU A 605 -16.16 -38.98 -37.68
CA LEU A 605 -16.49 -38.64 -39.07
C LEU A 605 -17.61 -37.60 -39.24
N ASP A 606 -18.68 -37.64 -38.43
CA ASP A 606 -19.83 -36.74 -38.61
C ASP A 606 -19.52 -35.28 -38.24
N VAL A 607 -18.60 -35.06 -37.30
CA VAL A 607 -18.17 -33.70 -36.89
C VAL A 607 -17.34 -33.04 -37.98
N ASP A 608 -16.49 -33.80 -38.67
CA ASP A 608 -15.76 -33.33 -39.85
C ASP A 608 -16.71 -33.04 -41.03
N VAL A 609 -17.80 -33.80 -41.18
CA VAL A 609 -18.84 -33.54 -42.21
C VAL A 609 -19.62 -32.24 -41.93
N GLU A 610 -20.00 -31.94 -40.68
CA GLU A 610 -20.56 -30.62 -40.37
C GLU A 610 -19.54 -29.50 -40.58
N MET A 611 -18.27 -29.71 -40.18
CA MET A 611 -17.21 -28.72 -40.37
C MET A 611 -16.97 -28.43 -41.86
N LEU A 612 -16.94 -29.46 -42.73
CA LEU A 612 -16.89 -29.29 -44.19
C LEU A 612 -18.07 -28.45 -44.70
N ASN A 613 -19.31 -28.71 -44.25
CA ASN A 613 -20.47 -27.92 -44.67
C ASN A 613 -20.35 -26.43 -44.28
N TRP A 614 -19.72 -26.11 -43.15
CA TRP A 614 -19.42 -24.71 -42.78
C TRP A 614 -18.28 -24.11 -43.61
N GLU A 615 -17.27 -24.89 -44.01
CA GLU A 615 -16.22 -24.45 -44.94
C GLU A 615 -16.79 -24.20 -46.34
N ASP A 616 -17.60 -25.11 -46.88
CA ASP A 616 -18.35 -24.95 -48.14
C ASP A 616 -19.26 -23.70 -48.08
N CYS A 617 -19.90 -23.42 -46.94
CA CYS A 617 -20.71 -22.23 -46.76
C CYS A 617 -19.87 -20.94 -46.75
N ALA A 618 -18.66 -20.98 -46.15
CA ALA A 618 -17.70 -19.89 -46.15
C ALA A 618 -17.05 -19.66 -47.53
N GLN A 619 -16.74 -20.71 -48.29
CA GLN A 619 -16.31 -20.60 -49.68
C GLN A 619 -17.44 -20.07 -50.56
N ASN A 620 -18.68 -20.54 -50.38
CA ASN A 620 -19.86 -19.96 -51.06
C ASN A 620 -20.10 -18.50 -50.67
N LEU A 621 -19.74 -18.07 -49.45
CA LEU A 621 -19.76 -16.65 -49.07
C LEU A 621 -18.62 -15.88 -49.76
N THR A 622 -17.42 -16.43 -49.79
CA THR A 622 -16.23 -15.84 -50.44
C THR A 622 -16.44 -15.67 -51.95
N VAL A 623 -16.96 -16.69 -52.64
CA VAL A 623 -17.34 -16.64 -54.07
C VAL A 623 -18.48 -15.64 -54.30
N ARG A 624 -19.44 -15.48 -53.37
CA ARG A 624 -20.44 -14.41 -53.45
C ARG A 624 -19.82 -13.02 -53.26
N VAL A 625 -18.87 -12.85 -52.34
CA VAL A 625 -18.12 -11.61 -52.14
C VAL A 625 -17.28 -11.29 -53.37
N GLU A 626 -16.55 -12.25 -53.93
CA GLU A 626 -15.77 -12.11 -55.16
C GLU A 626 -16.66 -11.73 -56.34
N LYS A 627 -17.78 -12.43 -56.55
CA LYS A 627 -18.74 -12.14 -57.63
C LYS A 627 -19.37 -10.74 -57.49
N THR A 628 -19.73 -10.35 -56.27
CA THR A 628 -20.26 -9.01 -55.97
C THR A 628 -19.19 -7.93 -56.14
N TRP A 629 -17.94 -8.21 -55.74
CA TRP A 629 -16.81 -7.31 -55.90
C TRP A 629 -16.45 -7.13 -57.38
N ARG A 630 -16.33 -8.21 -58.16
CA ARG A 630 -16.14 -8.15 -59.61
C ARG A 630 -17.26 -7.33 -60.27
N GLN A 631 -18.53 -7.51 -59.89
CA GLN A 631 -19.63 -6.69 -60.40
C GLN A 631 -19.49 -5.19 -60.05
N LEU A 632 -19.14 -4.86 -58.80
CA LEU A 632 -18.98 -3.47 -58.34
C LEU A 632 -17.75 -2.77 -58.95
N TYR A 633 -16.65 -3.50 -59.13
CA TYR A 633 -15.38 -2.98 -59.64
C TYR A 633 -15.44 -2.82 -61.17
N SER A 634 -15.95 -3.83 -61.89
CA SER A 634 -16.05 -3.87 -63.36
C SER A 634 -16.84 -2.70 -63.97
N GLN A 635 -17.83 -2.15 -63.27
CA GLN A 635 -18.75 -1.16 -63.84
C GLN A 635 -18.45 0.32 -63.55
N LYS A 636 -17.50 0.65 -62.64
CA LYS A 636 -17.35 2.05 -62.15
C LYS A 636 -15.97 2.69 -62.24
N TYR A 637 -14.91 1.93 -62.46
CA TYR A 637 -13.55 2.45 -62.49
C TYR A 637 -12.78 1.83 -63.65
N ARG A 638 -12.22 2.66 -64.55
CA ARG A 638 -11.49 2.15 -65.74
C ARG A 638 -10.04 1.77 -65.47
N SER A 639 -9.51 2.09 -64.28
CA SER A 639 -8.18 1.69 -63.83
C SER A 639 -8.04 1.87 -62.32
N VAL A 640 -6.99 1.29 -61.73
CA VAL A 640 -6.59 1.56 -60.34
C VAL A 640 -6.27 3.04 -60.12
N LEU A 641 -5.70 3.73 -61.12
CA LEU A 641 -5.48 5.18 -61.09
C LEU A 641 -6.79 5.97 -61.00
N ASP A 642 -7.85 5.53 -61.68
CA ASP A 642 -9.18 6.15 -61.66
C ASP A 642 -9.94 5.88 -60.32
N LEU A 643 -9.58 4.80 -59.60
CA LEU A 643 -10.05 4.54 -58.24
C LEU A 643 -9.26 5.36 -57.21
N VAL A 644 -7.93 5.36 -57.30
CA VAL A 644 -7.04 6.13 -56.41
C VAL A 644 -7.30 7.63 -56.55
N GLY A 645 -7.49 8.13 -57.77
CA GLY A 645 -7.89 9.52 -58.05
C GLY A 645 -9.16 9.90 -57.32
N LYS A 646 -10.30 9.25 -57.62
CA LYS A 646 -11.58 9.59 -56.96
C LYS A 646 -11.57 9.36 -55.43
N LYS A 647 -10.73 8.46 -54.91
CA LYS A 647 -10.57 8.26 -53.46
C LYS A 647 -9.67 9.33 -52.81
N ALA A 648 -8.65 9.81 -53.53
CA ALA A 648 -7.86 10.97 -53.15
C ALA A 648 -8.73 12.24 -53.17
N ASP A 649 -9.48 12.48 -54.24
CA ASP A 649 -10.44 13.59 -54.36
C ASP A 649 -11.45 13.58 -53.20
N HIS A 650 -12.04 12.42 -52.89
CA HIS A 650 -12.97 12.31 -51.77
C HIS A 650 -12.30 12.56 -50.40
N SER A 651 -11.05 12.13 -50.23
CA SER A 651 -10.28 12.37 -48.99
C SER A 651 -9.85 13.84 -48.85
N VAL A 652 -9.45 14.48 -49.95
CA VAL A 652 -9.11 15.92 -50.00
C VAL A 652 -10.37 16.77 -49.77
N LEU A 653 -11.50 16.44 -50.41
CA LEU A 653 -12.79 17.09 -50.14
C LEU A 653 -13.22 16.91 -48.67
N ARG A 654 -13.00 15.73 -48.08
CA ARG A 654 -13.28 15.48 -46.65
C ARG A 654 -12.41 16.34 -45.73
N LEU A 655 -11.11 16.45 -46.04
CA LEU A 655 -10.18 17.31 -45.30
C LEU A 655 -10.50 18.80 -45.46
N LEU A 656 -10.90 19.24 -46.66
CA LEU A 656 -11.37 20.60 -46.92
C LEU A 656 -12.66 20.91 -46.18
N GLN A 657 -13.62 19.98 -46.13
CA GLN A 657 -14.84 20.13 -45.32
C GLN A 657 -14.53 20.22 -43.81
N ILE A 658 -13.63 19.39 -43.30
CA ILE A 658 -13.21 19.44 -41.87
C ILE A 658 -12.47 20.77 -41.58
N SER A 659 -11.61 21.22 -42.49
CA SER A 659 -10.92 22.51 -42.39
C SER A 659 -11.91 23.67 -42.39
N GLN A 660 -12.86 23.69 -43.33
CA GLN A 660 -13.92 24.70 -43.41
C GLN A 660 -14.77 24.70 -42.14
N GLN A 661 -15.25 23.55 -41.68
CA GLN A 661 -16.06 23.44 -40.45
C GLN A 661 -15.27 23.86 -39.20
N HIS A 662 -13.96 23.64 -39.15
CA HIS A 662 -13.09 24.17 -38.10
C HIS A 662 -12.99 25.70 -38.17
N ILE A 663 -12.78 26.28 -39.37
CA ILE A 663 -12.72 27.73 -39.58
C ILE A 663 -14.05 28.40 -39.21
N GLU A 664 -15.19 27.84 -39.63
CA GLU A 664 -16.53 28.31 -39.25
C GLU A 664 -16.70 28.29 -37.71
N SER A 665 -16.27 27.22 -37.05
CA SER A 665 -16.28 27.11 -35.59
C SER A 665 -15.33 28.11 -34.88
N GLN A 666 -14.19 28.46 -35.46
CA GLN A 666 -13.33 29.54 -34.97
C GLN A 666 -14.04 30.91 -35.13
N LEU A 667 -14.68 31.14 -36.27
CA LEU A 667 -15.30 32.42 -36.62
C LEU A 667 -16.52 32.71 -35.73
N ASP A 668 -17.32 31.69 -35.40
CA ASP A 668 -18.43 31.84 -34.46
C ASP A 668 -17.97 32.02 -33.00
N ARG A 669 -16.84 31.44 -32.57
CA ARG A 669 -16.21 31.79 -31.29
C ARG A 669 -15.80 33.26 -31.24
N VAL A 670 -15.09 33.75 -32.26
CA VAL A 670 -14.67 35.16 -32.35
C VAL A 670 -15.87 36.11 -32.44
N ARG A 671 -16.98 35.71 -33.07
CA ARG A 671 -18.25 36.46 -33.04
C ARG A 671 -18.85 36.51 -31.63
N HIS A 672 -18.86 35.40 -30.91
CA HIS A 672 -19.38 35.35 -29.54
C HIS A 672 -18.52 36.19 -28.58
N GLU A 673 -17.19 36.09 -28.66
CA GLU A 673 -16.25 36.94 -27.92
C GLU A 673 -16.43 38.43 -28.25
N ARG A 674 -16.61 38.78 -29.53
CA ARG A 674 -16.92 40.16 -29.95
C ARG A 674 -18.22 40.67 -29.35
N GLU A 675 -19.27 39.84 -29.30
CA GLU A 675 -20.57 40.26 -28.76
C GLU A 675 -20.55 40.33 -27.23
N LEU A 676 -19.79 39.47 -26.55
CA LEU A 676 -19.48 39.59 -25.12
C LEU A 676 -18.66 40.85 -24.81
N LEU A 677 -17.65 41.18 -25.61
CA LEU A 677 -16.90 42.43 -25.49
C LEU A 677 -17.80 43.66 -25.71
N LYS A 678 -18.77 43.56 -26.64
CA LYS A 678 -19.79 44.60 -26.86
C LYS A 678 -20.72 44.73 -25.65
N GLU A 679 -21.23 43.64 -25.08
CA GLU A 679 -21.97 43.66 -23.80
C GLU A 679 -21.15 44.29 -22.66
N VAL A 680 -19.86 43.98 -22.56
CA VAL A 680 -18.97 44.55 -21.52
C VAL A 680 -18.79 46.05 -21.72
N VAL A 681 -18.58 46.52 -22.95
CA VAL A 681 -18.52 47.96 -23.27
C VAL A 681 -19.84 48.66 -22.99
N GLU A 682 -20.97 48.04 -23.34
CA GLU A 682 -22.31 48.58 -23.15
C GLU A 682 -22.70 48.65 -21.67
N ARG A 683 -22.42 47.61 -20.87
CA ARG A 683 -22.53 47.66 -19.39
C ARG A 683 -21.63 48.73 -18.78
N ARG A 684 -20.43 48.94 -19.32
CA ARG A 684 -19.48 49.98 -18.85
C ARG A 684 -19.94 51.39 -19.19
N ALA A 685 -20.70 51.57 -20.27
CA ALA A 685 -21.35 52.83 -20.63
C ALA A 685 -22.62 53.12 -19.80
N GLN A 686 -23.22 52.10 -19.18
CA GLN A 686 -24.46 52.21 -18.38
C GLN A 686 -24.23 52.37 -16.87
N GLN A 687 -22.97 52.36 -16.38
CA GLN A 687 -22.69 52.67 -14.97
C GLN A 687 -22.58 54.18 -14.72
N PRO A 688 -23.38 54.77 -13.80
CA PRO A 688 -23.21 56.16 -13.38
C PRO A 688 -21.89 56.35 -12.61
N LEU A 689 -21.07 57.31 -13.03
CA LEU A 689 -19.83 57.68 -12.33
C LEU A 689 -20.15 58.37 -10.99
N PRO A 690 -19.65 57.87 -9.84
CA PRO A 690 -19.71 58.60 -8.58
C PRO A 690 -18.76 59.81 -8.59
N PHE A 691 -19.23 60.95 -8.10
CA PHE A 691 -18.37 62.12 -7.88
C PHE A 691 -17.33 61.84 -6.79
N PRO A 692 -16.04 62.19 -6.98
CA PRO A 692 -15.02 62.02 -5.96
C PRO A 692 -15.10 63.12 -4.88
N MET A 693 -15.28 62.70 -3.62
CA MET A 693 -15.05 63.56 -2.44
C MET A 693 -13.54 63.73 -2.18
N PRO A 694 -13.08 64.90 -1.69
CA PRO A 694 -11.65 65.24 -1.67
C PRO A 694 -10.89 64.77 -0.41
N MET A 695 -9.63 64.40 -0.63
CA MET A 695 -8.47 64.47 0.29
C MET A 695 -8.60 63.94 1.73
N LYS A 696 -7.76 62.97 2.08
CA LYS A 696 -6.45 63.29 2.69
C LYS A 696 -5.46 62.13 2.63
N ASP A 697 -4.17 62.45 2.49
CA ASP A 697 -3.05 61.52 2.54
C ASP A 697 -1.87 62.18 3.30
N PRO A 698 -1.33 61.58 4.38
CA PRO A 698 -0.30 62.22 5.22
C PRO A 698 1.13 61.71 4.93
N ASN A 699 2.00 62.63 4.48
CA ASN A 699 3.45 62.47 4.20
C ASN A 699 3.77 61.49 3.04
N THR A 700 4.31 61.92 1.89
CA THR A 700 5.13 63.11 1.60
C THR A 700 4.78 63.73 0.24
N GLY A 701 4.68 65.07 0.18
CA GLY A 701 4.26 65.77 -1.04
C GLY A 701 5.37 66.53 -1.76
N MET A 702 5.41 66.42 -3.10
CA MET A 702 5.74 67.49 -4.05
C MET A 702 5.27 67.08 -5.47
N PRO A 703 4.55 67.92 -6.24
CA PRO A 703 4.04 67.56 -7.56
C PRO A 703 4.80 68.20 -8.74
N MET A 704 5.09 67.40 -9.77
CA MET A 704 5.37 67.78 -11.17
C MET A 704 4.81 66.65 -12.05
N SER A 705 4.00 66.77 -13.11
CA SER A 705 3.65 67.80 -14.12
C SER A 705 4.23 67.47 -15.52
N GLN A 706 3.33 67.30 -16.50
CA GLN A 706 3.51 67.44 -17.96
C GLN A 706 4.53 66.53 -18.71
N GLY A 707 4.23 66.19 -19.97
CA GLY A 707 5.28 65.86 -20.96
C GLY A 707 5.09 64.65 -21.91
N LEU A 708 4.10 64.69 -22.82
CA LEU A 708 4.30 64.20 -24.21
C LEU A 708 4.86 65.37 -25.05
N PRO A 709 5.42 65.20 -26.28
CA PRO A 709 5.41 64.01 -27.16
C PRO A 709 6.79 63.67 -27.82
N GLY A 710 6.85 62.69 -28.74
CA GLY A 710 7.95 62.58 -29.72
C GLY A 710 8.13 61.22 -30.45
N LEU A 711 7.98 61.22 -31.78
CA LEU A 711 8.44 60.18 -32.74
C LEU A 711 9.73 60.71 -33.45
N PRO A 712 10.41 60.04 -34.43
CA PRO A 712 10.10 58.80 -35.16
C PRO A 712 11.30 57.87 -35.55
N PHE A 713 11.02 56.89 -36.42
CA PHE A 713 11.85 56.34 -37.52
C PHE A 713 12.71 55.05 -37.36
N ASN A 714 13.00 54.48 -38.55
CA ASN A 714 13.57 53.17 -38.93
C ASN A 714 14.96 53.44 -39.63
N PRO A 715 15.70 52.50 -40.30
CA PRO A 715 15.58 51.04 -40.43
C PRO A 715 16.92 50.22 -40.42
N ALA A 716 16.80 48.92 -40.71
CA ALA A 716 17.73 48.08 -41.50
C ALA A 716 19.03 47.50 -40.88
N GLY A 717 19.52 46.43 -41.52
CA GLY A 717 20.85 45.84 -41.33
C GLY A 717 20.86 44.43 -40.72
N GLY A 718 21.38 43.44 -41.45
CA GLY A 718 21.71 42.11 -40.92
C GLY A 718 22.75 41.41 -41.79
N PHE A 719 23.55 40.51 -41.21
CA PHE A 719 24.40 39.55 -41.96
C PHE A 719 25.00 38.47 -41.02
N ALA A 720 25.19 37.26 -41.59
CA ALA A 720 26.20 36.23 -41.27
C ALA A 720 26.34 35.58 -39.86
N HIS A 721 26.55 34.25 -39.89
CA HIS A 721 27.23 33.40 -38.89
C HIS A 721 28.77 33.67 -38.89
N PRO A 722 29.68 33.00 -38.11
CA PRO A 722 29.51 31.76 -37.31
C PRO A 722 30.33 31.62 -35.99
N MET A 723 30.31 30.40 -35.43
CA MET A 723 31.35 29.71 -34.62
C MET A 723 31.62 30.01 -33.12
N ALA A 724 31.65 28.89 -32.37
CA ALA A 724 32.60 28.49 -31.31
C ALA A 724 32.39 28.84 -29.80
N PHE A 725 32.72 27.81 -29.00
CA PHE A 725 32.89 27.67 -27.54
C PHE A 725 34.16 28.41 -27.01
N PRO A 726 34.36 28.71 -25.69
CA PRO A 726 34.45 27.68 -24.62
C PRO A 726 34.12 28.05 -23.14
N GLY A 727 34.11 27.03 -22.26
CA GLY A 727 34.13 27.14 -20.79
C GLY A 727 32.76 26.96 -20.10
N MET A 728 32.65 26.49 -18.85
CA MET A 728 33.65 25.86 -17.96
C MET A 728 32.95 24.96 -16.91
N VAL A 729 33.69 24.00 -16.34
CA VAL A 729 33.25 22.94 -15.38
C VAL A 729 33.59 23.43 -13.95
N PRO A 730 32.78 23.19 -12.87
CA PRO A 730 32.78 21.88 -12.20
C PRO A 730 31.50 21.38 -11.49
N ASP A 731 31.53 20.07 -11.20
CA ASP A 731 30.66 19.31 -10.28
C ASP A 731 30.72 19.79 -8.82
N ALA A 732 29.71 19.36 -8.03
CA ALA A 732 29.72 19.46 -6.57
C ALA A 732 29.14 18.18 -5.92
N SER A 733 30.01 17.31 -5.40
CA SER A 733 29.66 16.04 -4.74
C SER A 733 30.08 16.04 -3.25
N ALA A 734 29.12 16.25 -2.35
CA ALA A 734 29.27 16.17 -0.88
C ALA A 734 27.87 16.20 -0.24
N ALA A 735 27.57 15.58 0.91
CA ALA A 735 28.30 14.58 1.71
C ALA A 735 27.29 13.89 2.66
N ALA A 736 27.65 12.72 3.22
CA ALA A 736 27.00 12.15 4.40
C ALA A 736 27.91 11.10 5.08
N ASP A 737 28.60 11.49 6.15
CA ASP A 737 29.32 10.57 7.05
C ASP A 737 29.38 11.20 8.46
N ALA A 738 28.75 10.56 9.46
CA ALA A 738 28.76 10.98 10.87
C ALA A 738 28.32 9.82 11.78
N GLU A 739 28.97 9.69 12.95
CA GLU A 739 29.13 8.42 13.65
C GLU A 739 28.34 8.29 14.98
N ALA A 740 28.16 7.03 15.44
CA ALA A 740 27.95 6.59 16.83
C ALA A 740 26.60 6.91 17.54
N PRO A 741 26.28 6.28 18.71
CA PRO A 741 26.98 5.19 19.42
C PRO A 741 26.14 3.92 19.77
N LYS A 742 26.84 2.83 20.13
CA LYS A 742 26.36 1.69 20.96
C LYS A 742 26.95 1.86 22.38
N PRO A 743 26.36 1.36 23.50
CA PRO A 743 26.34 -0.09 23.83
C PRO A 743 25.16 -0.45 24.81
N PRO A 744 25.21 -1.45 25.73
CA PRO A 744 26.01 -2.68 25.82
C PRO A 744 25.17 -3.97 25.96
N ALA A 745 25.79 -5.13 25.69
CA ALA A 745 25.28 -6.43 26.15
C ALA A 745 25.85 -6.79 27.53
N LYS A 746 25.10 -7.54 28.35
CA LYS A 746 25.59 -8.12 29.62
C LYS A 746 25.44 -9.64 29.64
N ARG A 747 26.28 -10.29 30.46
CA ARG A 747 26.57 -11.74 30.48
C ARG A 747 26.53 -12.24 31.93
N MET A 748 25.75 -13.29 32.20
CA MET A 748 25.71 -14.17 33.42
C MET A 748 24.46 -15.07 33.27
N ALA A 749 24.26 -16.22 33.91
CA ALA A 749 25.11 -17.22 34.59
C ALA A 749 24.25 -18.51 34.80
N ARG A 750 24.71 -19.48 35.60
CA ARG A 750 23.99 -20.75 35.89
C ARG A 750 23.78 -20.94 37.42
N PRO A 751 23.22 -22.07 37.91
CA PRO A 751 21.96 -22.20 38.66
C PRO A 751 22.14 -22.17 40.20
N PRO A 752 21.10 -22.51 41.01
CA PRO A 752 21.05 -23.90 41.54
C PRO A 752 19.62 -24.51 41.68
N ALA A 753 19.53 -25.60 42.46
CA ALA A 753 18.45 -26.60 42.60
C ALA A 753 17.29 -26.15 43.58
N ALA A 754 16.32 -26.97 44.07
CA ALA A 754 16.23 -28.44 44.18
C ALA A 754 14.81 -29.02 44.47
N GLN A 755 14.72 -30.37 44.49
CA GLN A 755 13.70 -31.27 45.14
C GLN A 755 12.27 -31.30 44.54
N GLY A 756 11.52 -32.41 44.57
CA GLY A 756 11.78 -33.82 44.98
C GLY A 756 11.14 -34.82 43.97
N GLN A 757 11.67 -36.04 43.76
CA GLN A 757 11.44 -37.30 44.52
C GLN A 757 9.97 -37.81 44.51
N VAL A 758 9.61 -38.86 43.72
CA VAL A 758 9.54 -40.33 44.07
C VAL A 758 8.09 -40.75 44.44
N PRO A 759 7.59 -42.01 44.22
CA PRO A 759 8.07 -43.22 43.48
C PRO A 759 7.32 -43.40 42.11
N SER A 760 7.68 -44.25 41.14
CA SER A 760 7.89 -45.72 41.04
C SER A 760 6.64 -46.61 41.23
N VAL A 761 6.37 -47.50 40.24
CA VAL A 761 5.84 -48.91 40.34
C VAL A 761 4.94 -49.31 39.14
N LYS A 762 5.39 -50.30 38.34
CA LYS A 762 4.62 -51.28 37.48
C LYS A 762 3.59 -50.72 36.45
N ALA A 763 3.09 -51.48 35.47
CA ALA A 763 3.60 -52.61 34.67
C ALA A 763 2.75 -52.71 33.37
N ALA A 764 3.15 -53.52 32.38
CA ALA A 764 2.28 -53.87 31.25
C ALA A 764 1.13 -54.80 31.69
N PRO A 765 0.06 -54.94 30.89
CA PRO A 765 0.14 -55.91 29.79
C PRO A 765 -0.34 -55.39 28.42
N THR A 766 0.09 -56.10 27.37
CA THR A 766 -0.49 -56.07 26.02
C THR A 766 -1.86 -56.76 25.98
N PRO A 767 -2.77 -56.39 25.05
CA PRO A 767 -3.98 -57.15 24.81
C PRO A 767 -3.68 -58.51 24.14
N ARG A 768 -4.56 -59.49 24.40
CA ARG A 768 -4.79 -60.65 23.55
C ARG A 768 -6.28 -61.00 23.60
N GLU A 769 -6.73 -61.51 22.45
CA GLU A 769 -7.91 -62.36 22.16
C GLU A 769 -8.81 -62.71 23.36
#